data_AF-W2LM91-F1
#
_entry.id   AF-W2LM91-F1
#
_cell.length_a   1.000
_cell.length_b   1.000
_cell.length_c   1.000
_cell.angle_alpha   90.00
_cell.angle_beta   90.00
_cell.angle_gamma   90.00
#
_symmetry.space_group_name_H-M   'P 1'
#
loop_
_entity.id
_entity.type
_entity.pdbx_description
1 polymer ?
#
loop_
_entity_poly.entity_id
_entity_poly.type
_entity_poly.pdbx_seq_one_letter_code
_entity_poly.pdbx_strand_id
1 'polypeptide(L)'
;MDPYSRRSTWEILLNNRNNRVMVLTTHFMDEADILGDRIAIMAEGEMRCCGSSLFLKNRFGAGYNLTLVKDDAKCDDDAVAAFVQSYVPAAVLLSNVGSEIAFQLPLHSSSEFATMFAEMDRQLQTLGLLSYGVSVTTLEEVFIKVAELSDEHNQHTLGKHVTRANSAGSDGFYQPCDEIITTESIFRRHLRALLLKRFRYAKRDKKTIIYVAALPVLLIAAGLGILKSSMAINDDPLKALTTDEYSGSATPTPYFCQVGAGAGDWCSDVMASSYYSGADAQALSIPEPAFDSNSPTVFGVTYTDPALNASGYTGYSVAMGQEAFERGYGKGADLVEGQYGGYLVYGDSSQNLFGYNVFTNTTGSHSSAIFKALMDQAVYRFFASNNSTDSASNLNLKVNNHPLPYTEAAKAVFSSNTSFVAALFICIAFTFLPASIVVFLVKEKQAEHNSKHQQLVSGVSLPAFWLSNYIWDLIMYVFPCVSSLILINVFEISALTGQDCDSCSSETFPAVILLFVLFGLAICPFTYCLSFLFKEHASAQTYTIVLNFMIGVVLMITSFILDTVDSTSDANSVLKFFWRFSPLFNLGNGLLSMVTNDIDTIQYSEGTTSPFSGDVIGWELLYLALTLVIYMSLAVYLDYSKTFAKAKDDIHDHKNYGENHEIDEDVQNEADRVAAGDADGDAVKLVGLRKVYPGGKVAVRNLSFGLKRGECFGFLGINGAGKTTTMKMLTGDVQPSHGTATLGGFDILSQQIEVRRQIGYCPQFDALFDLLSVREHLELFGAIKGIPQASLDRVVMEKIQQLNLGDFEHKLAGSLSGGNKRKLSVAIAMI
;
A
#
# COMPACT_ATOMS: atom_id res chain seq x y z
N MET A 1 11.90 12.51 27.78
CA MET A 1 13.03 11.94 28.53
C MET A 1 12.84 12.26 29.99
N ASP A 2 13.28 11.38 30.89
CA ASP A 2 13.37 11.66 32.32
C ASP A 2 14.39 12.79 32.62
N PRO A 3 14.26 13.51 33.75
CA PRO A 3 15.13 14.65 34.07
C PRO A 3 16.64 14.31 34.13
N TYR A 4 16.99 13.13 34.63
CA TYR A 4 18.39 12.69 34.72
C TYR A 4 18.99 12.48 33.32
N SER A 5 18.29 11.73 32.46
CA SER A 5 18.70 11.53 31.07
C SER A 5 18.79 12.83 30.28
N ARG A 6 17.91 13.82 30.56
CA ARG A 6 17.98 15.15 29.93
C ARG A 6 19.27 15.87 30.31
N ARG A 7 19.59 15.97 31.61
CA ARG A 7 20.83 16.61 32.09
C ARG A 7 22.08 15.94 31.53
N SER A 8 22.13 14.61 31.52
CA SER A 8 23.24 13.88 30.91
C SER A 8 23.38 14.21 29.41
N THR A 9 22.27 14.30 28.67
CA THR A 9 22.29 14.71 27.25
C THR A 9 22.80 16.14 27.08
N TRP A 10 22.41 17.07 27.97
CA TRP A 10 22.87 18.46 27.97
C TRP A 10 24.38 18.56 28.18
N GLU A 11 24.93 17.85 29.16
CA GLU A 11 26.37 17.78 29.40
C GLU A 11 27.13 17.25 28.18
N ILE A 12 26.61 16.20 27.54
CA ILE A 12 27.19 15.64 26.32
C ILE A 12 27.21 16.66 25.18
N LEU A 13 26.09 17.39 24.97
CA LEU A 13 26.02 18.43 23.95
C LEU A 13 27.02 19.57 24.24
N LEU A 14 27.08 20.06 25.47
CA LEU A 14 28.04 21.09 25.90
C LEU A 14 29.50 20.63 25.69
N ASN A 15 29.83 19.40 26.05
CA ASN A 15 31.16 18.83 25.85
C ASN A 15 31.55 18.68 24.37
N ASN A 16 30.57 18.58 23.47
CA ASN A 16 30.77 18.46 22.02
C ASN A 16 30.61 19.80 21.27
N ARG A 17 30.52 20.94 21.97
CA ARG A 17 30.31 22.26 21.33
C ARG A 17 31.53 22.82 20.59
N ASN A 18 32.74 22.40 20.97
CA ASN A 18 33.97 22.98 20.43
C ASN A 18 34.01 22.87 18.89
N ASN A 19 34.27 23.99 18.21
CA ASN A 19 34.28 24.13 16.75
C ASN A 19 32.94 23.83 16.03
N ARG A 20 31.81 23.76 16.75
CA ARG A 20 30.47 23.53 16.18
C ARG A 20 29.50 24.62 16.61
N VAL A 21 28.48 24.87 15.80
CA VAL A 21 27.33 25.68 16.22
C VAL A 21 26.22 24.72 16.60
N MET A 22 25.64 24.90 17.79
CA MET A 22 24.48 24.11 18.21
C MET A 22 23.24 25.00 18.20
N VAL A 23 22.22 24.61 17.47
CA VAL A 23 20.93 25.30 17.46
C VAL A 23 19.88 24.42 18.10
N LEU A 24 19.26 24.92 19.17
CA LEU A 24 18.28 24.19 19.96
C LEU A 24 16.94 24.91 19.90
N THR A 25 15.93 24.25 19.35
CA THR A 25 14.54 24.70 19.48
C THR A 25 13.91 24.02 20.68
N THR A 26 13.58 24.78 21.72
CA THR A 26 12.95 24.24 22.93
C THR A 26 11.72 25.05 23.34
N HIS A 27 10.84 24.41 24.11
CA HIS A 27 9.75 25.04 24.83
C HIS A 27 10.03 25.07 26.35
N PHE A 28 11.10 24.41 26.80
CA PHE A 28 11.52 24.45 28.19
C PHE A 28 12.51 25.59 28.37
N MET A 29 12.13 26.62 29.11
CA MET A 29 12.98 27.79 29.26
C MET A 29 14.27 27.46 30.02
N ASP A 30 14.21 26.53 30.98
CA ASP A 30 15.38 25.98 31.66
C ASP A 30 16.44 25.41 30.69
N GLU A 31 16.02 24.80 29.57
CA GLU A 31 16.95 24.27 28.57
C GLU A 31 17.72 25.39 27.88
N ALA A 32 17.00 26.44 27.46
CA ALA A 32 17.62 27.58 26.82
C ALA A 32 18.49 28.38 27.79
N ASP A 33 18.08 28.49 29.06
CA ASP A 33 18.81 29.20 30.12
C ASP A 33 20.13 28.49 30.47
N ILE A 34 20.13 27.15 30.54
CA ILE A 34 21.32 26.36 30.90
C ILE A 34 22.26 26.16 29.69
N LEU A 35 21.69 25.87 28.51
CA LEU A 35 22.50 25.50 27.34
C LEU A 35 22.86 26.69 26.47
N GLY A 36 22.02 27.73 26.41
CA GLY A 36 22.14 28.82 25.45
C GLY A 36 23.16 29.85 25.88
N ASP A 37 24.22 30.01 25.09
CA ASP A 37 25.11 31.18 25.18
C ASP A 37 24.36 32.44 24.69
N ARG A 38 23.49 32.26 23.68
CA ARG A 38 22.60 33.27 23.13
C ARG A 38 21.22 32.69 22.90
N ILE A 39 20.19 33.45 23.26
CA ILE A 39 18.79 33.07 23.19
C ILE A 39 18.06 34.08 22.32
N ALA A 40 17.23 33.61 21.39
CA ALA A 40 16.34 34.46 20.62
C ALA A 40 14.88 34.01 20.80
N ILE A 41 14.00 34.98 21.04
CA ILE A 41 12.57 34.74 21.21
C ILE A 41 11.83 35.17 19.94
N MET A 42 11.09 34.23 19.35
CA MET A 42 10.34 34.41 18.12
C MET A 42 8.83 34.48 18.41
N ALA A 43 8.15 35.46 17.83
CA ALA A 43 6.70 35.59 17.85
C ALA A 43 6.19 36.01 16.46
N GLU A 44 5.07 35.42 16.02
CA GLU A 44 4.37 35.80 14.77
C GLU A 44 5.21 35.81 13.48
N GLY A 45 6.26 34.99 13.42
CA GLY A 45 7.14 34.92 12.25
C GLY A 45 8.35 35.87 12.31
N GLU A 46 8.53 36.63 13.40
CA GLU A 46 9.62 37.60 13.60
C GLU A 46 10.42 37.33 14.86
N MET A 47 11.69 37.71 14.84
CA MET A 47 12.53 37.72 16.05
C MET A 47 12.20 38.98 16.84
N ARG A 48 11.82 38.83 18.10
CA ARG A 48 11.42 39.95 18.98
C ARG A 48 12.57 40.46 19.83
N CYS A 49 13.39 39.56 20.34
CA CYS A 49 14.60 39.90 21.08
C CYS A 49 15.66 38.81 20.91
N CYS A 50 16.93 39.17 21.10
CA CYS A 50 18.05 38.26 21.04
C CYS A 50 19.21 38.69 21.96
N GLY A 51 19.70 37.77 22.80
CA GLY A 51 20.82 38.05 23.69
C GLY A 51 21.12 36.92 24.66
N SER A 52 22.05 37.11 25.60
CA SER A 52 22.29 36.12 26.65
C SER A 52 21.10 36.05 27.61
N SER A 53 20.96 34.93 28.33
CA SER A 53 19.90 34.80 29.35
C SER A 53 19.92 35.95 30.37
N LEU A 54 21.10 36.32 30.86
CA LEU A 54 21.27 37.44 31.79
C LEU A 54 20.86 38.79 31.16
N PHE A 55 21.20 39.01 29.89
CA PHE A 55 20.79 40.23 29.17
C PHE A 55 19.26 40.31 29.05
N LEU A 56 18.61 39.23 28.62
CA LEU A 56 17.15 39.19 28.47
C LEU A 56 16.44 39.35 29.81
N LYS A 57 16.94 38.70 30.86
CA LYS A 57 16.45 38.89 32.24
C LYS A 57 16.63 40.33 32.69
N ASN A 58 17.77 40.97 32.46
CA ASN A 58 17.95 42.37 32.87
C ASN A 58 17.11 43.36 32.05
N ARG A 59 16.87 43.09 30.75
CA ARG A 59 16.14 43.98 29.85
C ARG A 59 14.62 43.90 30.04
N PHE A 60 14.08 42.69 30.17
CA PHE A 60 12.63 42.45 30.27
C PHE A 60 12.17 42.08 31.69
N GLY A 61 13.07 41.49 32.48
CA GLY A 61 12.87 41.14 33.89
C GLY A 61 13.39 42.22 34.83
N ALA A 62 12.61 43.27 34.99
CA ALA A 62 12.97 44.38 35.87
C ALA A 62 12.80 44.03 37.36
N GLY A 63 13.46 42.99 37.89
CA GLY A 63 13.58 42.85 39.34
C GLY A 63 13.54 41.47 39.98
N TYR A 64 13.40 41.49 41.30
CA TYR A 64 12.98 40.37 42.13
C TYR A 64 11.47 40.44 42.30
N ASN A 65 10.78 39.31 42.23
CA ASN A 65 9.36 39.23 42.54
C ASN A 65 9.21 38.88 44.02
N LEU A 66 8.67 39.81 44.79
CA LEU A 66 8.27 39.60 46.18
C LEU A 66 6.80 39.19 46.20
N THR A 67 6.53 37.94 46.58
CA THR A 67 5.18 37.41 46.78
C THR A 67 4.88 37.38 48.26
N LEU A 68 3.77 37.99 48.66
CA LEU A 68 3.27 38.07 50.02
C LEU A 68 1.95 37.30 50.09
N VAL A 69 1.81 36.38 51.05
CA VAL A 69 0.58 35.65 51.31
C VAL A 69 -0.15 36.34 52.46
N LYS A 70 -1.41 36.71 52.27
CA LYS A 70 -2.20 37.48 53.23
C LYS A 70 -3.16 36.61 54.06
N ASP A 71 -3.47 37.07 55.25
CA ASP A 71 -4.60 36.60 56.05
C ASP A 71 -5.83 37.42 55.64
N ASP A 72 -6.73 36.83 54.84
CA ASP A 72 -7.89 37.49 54.22
C ASP A 72 -8.82 38.20 55.23
N ALA A 73 -8.72 37.89 56.52
CA ALA A 73 -9.53 38.52 57.58
C ALA A 73 -8.88 39.74 58.24
N LYS A 74 -7.56 39.98 58.05
CA LYS A 74 -6.78 40.95 58.84
C LYS A 74 -5.79 41.81 58.05
N CYS A 75 -5.53 41.48 56.79
CA CYS A 75 -4.60 42.21 55.95
C CYS A 75 -5.21 43.53 55.45
N ASP A 76 -4.46 44.62 55.57
CA ASP A 76 -4.73 45.90 54.91
C ASP A 76 -3.76 46.05 53.73
N ASP A 77 -4.29 45.82 52.51
CA ASP A 77 -3.50 45.78 51.29
C ASP A 77 -2.77 47.11 51.00
N ASP A 78 -3.36 48.25 51.38
CA ASP A 78 -2.74 49.58 51.20
C ASP A 78 -1.60 49.81 52.19
N ALA A 79 -1.74 49.31 53.43
CA ALA A 79 -0.69 49.38 54.44
C ALA A 79 0.52 48.52 54.06
N VAL A 80 0.29 47.34 53.47
CA VAL A 80 1.34 46.46 52.96
C VAL A 80 2.05 47.08 51.75
N ALA A 81 1.31 47.68 50.81
CA ALA A 81 1.90 48.39 49.68
C ALA A 81 2.74 49.60 50.11
N ALA A 82 2.23 50.41 51.06
CA ALA A 82 2.97 51.53 51.63
C ALA A 82 4.22 51.07 52.39
N PHE A 83 4.16 49.94 53.11
CA PHE A 83 5.32 49.35 53.76
C PHE A 83 6.40 48.98 52.74
N VAL A 84 6.07 48.22 51.69
CA VAL A 84 7.04 47.82 50.66
C VAL A 84 7.64 49.05 49.95
N GLN A 85 6.80 50.03 49.60
CA GLN A 85 7.26 51.26 48.95
C GLN A 85 8.07 52.18 49.86
N SER A 86 7.91 52.09 51.19
CA SER A 86 8.71 52.88 52.13
C SER A 86 10.19 52.46 52.16
N TYR A 87 10.46 51.18 51.90
CA TYR A 87 11.82 50.63 51.82
C TYR A 87 12.35 50.60 50.40
N VAL A 88 11.50 50.29 49.42
CA VAL A 88 11.87 50.24 48.00
C VAL A 88 10.90 51.14 47.23
N PRO A 89 11.17 52.45 47.10
CA PRO A 89 10.25 53.42 46.47
C PRO A 89 9.92 53.12 45.01
N ALA A 90 10.80 52.38 44.32
CA ALA A 90 10.62 51.95 42.95
C ALA A 90 9.95 50.57 42.81
N ALA A 91 9.40 50.01 43.90
CA ALA A 91 8.63 48.76 43.88
C ALA A 91 7.29 48.95 43.15
N VAL A 92 7.02 48.11 42.16
CA VAL A 92 5.78 48.14 41.37
C VAL A 92 4.87 46.99 41.80
N LEU A 93 3.62 47.27 42.13
CA LEU A 93 2.63 46.22 42.43
C LEU A 93 2.24 45.51 41.11
N LEU A 94 2.55 44.22 40.98
CA LEU A 94 2.26 43.41 39.78
C LEU A 94 0.85 42.83 39.84
N SER A 95 0.47 42.28 40.99
CA SER A 95 -0.84 41.64 41.16
C SER A 95 -1.27 41.65 42.61
N ASN A 96 -2.55 41.89 42.85
CA ASN A 96 -3.19 41.66 44.15
C ASN A 96 -4.47 40.87 43.87
N VAL A 97 -4.41 39.54 44.04
CA VAL A 97 -5.48 38.62 43.67
C VAL A 97 -5.66 37.57 44.75
N GLY A 98 -6.89 37.42 45.25
CA GLY A 98 -7.19 36.47 46.31
C GLY A 98 -6.31 36.72 47.53
N SER A 99 -5.69 35.66 48.06
CA SER A 99 -4.85 35.71 49.26
C SER A 99 -3.38 36.06 48.99
N GLU A 100 -3.02 36.54 47.79
CA GLU A 100 -1.62 36.81 47.39
C GLU A 100 -1.44 38.22 46.80
N ILE A 101 -0.36 38.89 47.21
CA ILE A 101 0.09 40.19 46.71
C ILE A 101 1.51 40.04 46.16
N ALA A 102 1.75 40.45 44.92
CA ALA A 102 3.07 40.35 44.27
C ALA A 102 3.61 41.74 43.89
N PHE A 103 4.86 42.02 44.26
CA PHE A 103 5.60 43.23 43.91
C PHE A 103 6.83 42.90 43.05
N GLN A 104 7.11 43.76 42.07
CA GLN A 104 8.36 43.78 41.32
C GLN A 104 9.33 44.77 41.98
N LEU A 105 10.44 44.27 42.50
CA LEU A 105 11.47 45.04 43.18
C LEU A 105 12.70 45.25 42.26
N PRO A 106 13.13 46.48 41.96
CA PRO A 106 14.25 46.70 41.05
C PRO A 106 15.59 46.09 41.52
N LEU A 107 16.38 45.61 40.55
CA LEU A 107 17.70 44.99 40.81
C LEU A 107 18.67 45.89 41.58
N HIS A 108 18.64 47.20 41.30
CA HIS A 108 19.53 48.18 41.93
C HIS A 108 19.20 48.44 43.42
N SER A 109 17.99 48.12 43.86
CA SER A 109 17.55 48.26 45.27
C SER A 109 17.86 47.03 46.11
N SER A 110 18.61 46.04 45.57
CA SER A 110 18.93 44.78 46.26
C SER A 110 19.61 44.96 47.62
N SER A 111 20.36 46.05 47.84
CA SER A 111 20.97 46.36 49.13
C SER A 111 19.96 46.68 50.24
N GLU A 112 18.76 47.14 49.88
CA GLU A 112 17.72 47.57 50.83
C GLU A 112 16.82 46.40 51.26
N PHE A 113 16.89 45.27 50.55
CA PHE A 113 16.03 44.11 50.80
C PHE A 113 16.28 43.45 52.15
N ALA A 114 17.55 43.39 52.61
CA ALA A 114 17.89 42.77 53.88
C ALA A 114 17.21 43.48 55.07
N THR A 115 17.17 44.81 55.04
CA THR A 115 16.50 45.62 56.06
C THR A 115 14.99 45.50 55.96
N MET A 116 14.45 45.51 54.74
CA MET A 116 13.01 45.33 54.49
C MET A 116 12.52 43.96 54.99
N PHE A 117 13.21 42.86 54.67
CA PHE A 117 12.82 41.51 55.10
C PHE A 117 12.90 41.36 56.62
N ALA A 118 13.94 41.90 57.26
CA ALA A 118 14.08 41.84 58.71
C ALA A 118 12.94 42.58 59.44
N GLU A 119 12.50 43.75 58.94
CA GLU A 119 11.37 44.46 59.54
C GLU A 119 10.03 43.82 59.17
N MET A 120 9.92 43.24 57.97
CA MET A 120 8.72 42.50 57.55
C MET A 120 8.51 41.24 58.40
N ASP A 121 9.57 40.51 58.75
CA ASP A 121 9.51 39.41 59.72
C ASP A 121 9.06 39.86 61.10
N ARG A 122 9.49 41.05 61.54
CA ARG A 122 9.11 41.63 62.84
C ARG A 122 7.64 42.09 62.86
N GLN A 123 7.14 42.55 61.73
CA GLN A 123 5.78 43.11 61.58
C GLN A 123 4.80 42.18 60.86
N LEU A 124 5.17 40.92 60.64
CA LEU A 124 4.42 39.97 59.81
C LEU A 124 2.97 39.78 60.28
N GLN A 125 2.77 39.62 61.60
CA GLN A 125 1.44 39.50 62.21
C GLN A 125 0.65 40.81 62.25
N THR A 126 1.34 41.95 62.37
CA THR A 126 0.71 43.29 62.41
C THR A 126 0.28 43.77 61.04
N LEU A 127 0.98 43.34 59.97
CA LEU A 127 0.65 43.60 58.58
C LEU A 127 -0.40 42.61 58.03
N GLY A 128 -0.81 41.60 58.81
CA GLY A 128 -1.78 40.58 58.37
C GLY A 128 -1.23 39.65 57.30
N LEU A 129 0.09 39.43 57.26
CA LEU A 129 0.75 38.51 56.33
C LEU A 129 0.97 37.14 56.99
N LEU A 130 0.86 36.06 56.22
CA LEU A 130 1.12 34.68 56.65
C LEU A 130 2.54 34.24 56.32
N SER A 131 3.02 34.60 55.13
CA SER A 131 4.37 34.30 54.67
C SER A 131 4.76 35.23 53.52
N TYR A 132 6.05 35.29 53.22
CA TYR A 132 6.56 35.95 52.03
C TYR A 132 7.62 35.08 51.34
N GLY A 133 7.74 35.25 50.03
CA GLY A 133 8.74 34.60 49.19
C GLY A 133 9.33 35.62 48.22
N VAL A 134 10.61 35.45 47.91
CA VAL A 134 11.31 36.30 46.94
C VAL A 134 11.88 35.39 45.87
N SER A 135 11.50 35.63 44.62
CA SER A 135 12.05 34.94 43.46
C SER A 135 12.74 35.95 42.54
N VAL A 136 13.66 35.45 41.70
CA VAL A 136 14.27 36.25 40.63
C VAL A 136 13.47 36.01 39.36
N THR A 137 13.31 37.02 38.51
CA THR A 137 12.64 36.84 37.22
C THR A 137 13.28 35.68 36.44
N THR A 138 12.45 34.68 36.13
CA THR A 138 12.85 33.53 35.33
C THR A 138 12.80 33.86 33.84
N LEU A 139 13.45 33.04 33.00
CA LEU A 139 13.31 33.20 31.56
C LEU A 139 11.87 32.94 31.07
N GLU A 140 11.06 32.20 31.85
CA GLU A 140 9.63 32.01 31.60
C GLU A 140 8.84 33.32 31.72
N GLU A 141 9.11 34.11 32.76
CA GLU A 141 8.46 35.43 32.94
C GLU A 141 8.87 36.41 31.84
N VAL A 142 10.15 36.41 31.45
CA VAL A 142 10.64 37.21 30.30
C VAL A 142 9.89 36.81 29.02
N PHE A 143 9.72 35.51 28.79
CA PHE A 143 9.00 35.01 27.64
C PHE A 143 7.53 35.41 27.64
N ILE A 144 6.84 35.34 28.80
CA ILE A 144 5.45 35.79 28.96
C ILE A 144 5.35 37.29 28.65
N LYS A 145 6.22 38.13 29.23
CA LYS A 145 6.22 39.58 28.96
C LYS A 145 6.42 39.90 27.49
N VAL A 146 7.36 39.24 26.81
CA VAL A 146 7.60 39.44 25.37
C VAL A 146 6.40 38.96 24.53
N ALA A 147 5.70 37.92 24.98
CA ALA A 147 4.46 37.46 24.35
C ALA A 147 3.29 38.45 24.59
N GLU A 148 3.15 39.01 25.80
CA GLU A 148 2.12 39.99 26.16
C GLU A 148 2.29 41.33 25.42
N LEU A 149 3.54 41.80 25.25
CA LEU A 149 3.85 42.96 24.38
C LEU A 149 3.38 42.78 22.93
N SER A 150 3.10 41.54 22.50
CA SER A 150 2.55 41.27 21.18
C SER A 150 1.03 41.48 21.11
N ASP A 151 0.31 41.36 22.25
CA ASP A 151 -1.14 41.56 22.35
C ASP A 151 -1.54 43.03 22.61
N GLU A 152 -0.60 43.91 22.98
CA GLU A 152 -0.83 45.33 23.34
C GLU A 152 -1.14 46.30 22.16
N HIS A 153 -1.63 45.81 21.02
CA HIS A 153 -2.11 46.68 19.93
C HIS A 153 -3.44 47.42 20.22
N ASN A 154 -3.73 47.68 21.49
CA ASN A 154 -4.64 48.74 21.93
C ASN A 154 -3.88 49.74 22.81
N GLN A 155 -3.61 50.91 22.21
CA GLN A 155 -3.24 52.21 22.79
C GLN A 155 -1.76 52.62 22.83
N HIS A 156 -1.57 53.81 22.27
CA HIS A 156 -0.35 54.59 22.07
C HIS A 156 0.37 54.97 23.36
N THR A 157 1.71 55.06 23.31
CA THR A 157 2.41 56.18 23.97
C THR A 157 3.76 56.55 23.35
N LEU A 158 4.11 57.83 23.50
CA LEU A 158 5.31 58.53 23.01
C LEU A 158 6.63 58.05 23.65
N GLY A 159 7.73 58.12 22.89
CA GLY A 159 9.07 57.66 23.31
C GLY A 159 10.09 58.73 23.72
N LYS A 160 11.39 58.37 23.76
CA LYS A 160 12.57 59.20 23.40
C LYS A 160 13.91 58.50 23.64
N HIS A 161 14.80 58.71 22.66
CA HIS A 161 16.25 58.45 22.55
C HIS A 161 17.15 58.70 23.78
N VAL A 162 18.21 57.88 23.92
CA VAL A 162 19.60 58.29 24.25
C VAL A 162 20.62 57.33 23.58
N THR A 163 21.81 57.86 23.31
CA THR A 163 22.80 57.52 22.27
C THR A 163 23.98 56.60 22.71
N ARG A 164 24.48 55.87 21.71
CA ARG A 164 25.60 54.91 21.56
C ARG A 164 27.00 55.30 22.10
N ALA A 165 27.83 54.29 22.39
CA ALA A 165 29.30 54.36 22.33
C ALA A 165 29.91 53.03 21.79
N ASN A 166 30.80 53.16 20.80
CA ASN A 166 31.45 52.08 20.03
C ASN A 166 32.70 51.50 20.71
N SER A 167 33.02 50.23 20.44
CA SER A 167 34.41 49.71 20.54
C SER A 167 34.68 48.67 19.45
N ALA A 168 35.90 48.71 18.90
CA ALA A 168 36.37 48.04 17.69
C ALA A 168 37.27 46.82 17.99
N GLY A 169 37.31 45.85 17.06
CA GLY A 169 38.31 44.77 16.98
C GLY A 169 37.89 43.78 15.89
N SER A 170 38.51 43.75 14.70
CA SER A 170 39.82 43.19 14.30
C SER A 170 39.63 41.87 13.54
N ASP A 171 39.80 41.97 12.21
CA ASP A 171 39.61 40.91 11.22
C ASP A 171 40.63 39.77 11.35
N GLY A 172 40.12 38.54 11.25
CA GLY A 172 40.90 37.32 11.07
C GLY A 172 40.31 36.48 9.94
N PHE A 173 41.01 36.46 8.80
CA PHE A 173 40.64 35.75 7.57
C PHE A 173 40.70 34.22 7.77
N TYR A 174 39.69 33.51 7.24
CA TYR A 174 39.46 32.07 7.41
C TYR A 174 40.18 31.21 6.36
N GLN A 175 40.63 30.03 6.77
CA GLN A 175 41.25 29.00 5.93
C GLN A 175 40.33 27.76 5.92
N PRO A 176 40.02 27.13 4.77
CA PRO A 176 39.08 26.02 4.68
C PRO A 176 39.57 24.81 5.47
N CYS A 177 38.73 24.23 6.33
CA CYS A 177 39.04 22.98 7.03
C CYS A 177 39.07 21.80 6.04
N ASP A 178 40.05 20.93 6.29
CA ASP A 178 40.48 19.77 5.54
C ASP A 178 39.38 18.98 4.82
N GLU A 179 39.57 18.84 3.50
CA GLU A 179 38.91 17.83 2.69
C GLU A 179 39.13 16.46 3.32
N ILE A 180 38.04 15.79 3.72
CA ILE A 180 38.05 14.37 4.04
C ILE A 180 38.27 13.61 2.72
N ILE A 181 39.55 13.45 2.36
CA ILE A 181 40.01 12.63 1.24
C ILE A 181 39.55 11.20 1.51
N THR A 182 38.54 10.74 0.76
CA THR A 182 38.11 9.33 0.76
C THR A 182 38.42 8.72 -0.59
N THR A 183 39.20 7.64 -0.57
CA THR A 183 39.72 6.89 -1.73
C THR A 183 38.69 6.00 -2.42
N GLU A 184 37.51 5.79 -1.82
CA GLU A 184 36.36 5.14 -2.46
C GLU A 184 35.30 6.16 -2.86
N SER A 185 34.69 5.98 -4.03
CA SER A 185 33.56 6.81 -4.45
C SER A 185 32.42 6.77 -3.40
N ILE A 186 32.11 7.91 -2.79
CA ILE A 186 31.03 8.10 -1.78
C ILE A 186 29.71 7.42 -2.23
N PHE A 187 29.41 7.47 -3.52
CA PHE A 187 28.25 6.82 -4.13
C PHE A 187 28.14 5.32 -3.82
N ARG A 188 29.24 4.56 -3.96
CA ARG A 188 29.25 3.11 -3.69
C ARG A 188 28.99 2.80 -2.22
N ARG A 189 29.50 3.64 -1.31
CA ARG A 189 29.23 3.51 0.13
C ARG A 189 27.75 3.76 0.44
N HIS A 190 27.17 4.82 -0.12
CA HIS A 190 25.74 5.10 0.01
C HIS A 190 24.90 3.94 -0.52
N LEU A 191 25.19 3.45 -1.73
CA LEU A 191 24.47 2.34 -2.34
C LEU A 191 24.53 1.07 -1.48
N ARG A 192 25.71 0.70 -1.00
CA ARG A 192 25.90 -0.47 -0.11
C ARG A 192 25.15 -0.31 1.21
N ALA A 193 25.23 0.86 1.84
CA ALA A 193 24.57 1.12 3.12
C ALA A 193 23.04 1.04 3.00
N LEU A 194 22.46 1.61 1.93
CA LEU A 194 21.03 1.57 1.67
C LEU A 194 20.53 0.17 1.28
N LEU A 195 21.32 -0.61 0.53
CA LEU A 195 20.99 -2.02 0.26
C LEU A 195 21.03 -2.86 1.53
N LEU A 196 22.04 -2.67 2.38
CA LEU A 196 22.14 -3.35 3.67
C LEU A 196 20.98 -2.97 4.60
N LYS A 197 20.56 -1.70 4.59
CA LYS A 197 19.34 -1.23 5.28
C LYS A 197 18.12 -2.03 4.82
N ARG A 198 17.88 -2.09 3.50
CA ARG A 198 16.75 -2.83 2.89
C ARG A 198 16.80 -4.31 3.28
N PHE A 199 17.96 -4.95 3.21
CA PHE A 199 18.15 -6.34 3.60
C PHE A 199 17.82 -6.61 5.08
N ARG A 200 18.36 -5.80 5.99
CA ARG A 200 18.12 -5.94 7.44
C ARG A 200 16.64 -5.72 7.78
N TYR A 201 16.00 -4.73 7.15
CA TYR A 201 14.58 -4.47 7.31
C TYR A 201 13.73 -5.64 6.83
N ALA A 202 13.96 -6.11 5.59
CA ALA A 202 13.22 -7.22 5.00
C ALA A 202 13.37 -8.52 5.80
N LYS A 203 14.58 -8.85 6.26
CA LYS A 203 14.84 -10.05 7.10
C LYS A 203 13.94 -10.11 8.34
N ARG A 204 13.52 -8.96 8.87
CA ARG A 204 12.65 -8.87 10.06
C ARG A 204 11.19 -8.67 9.70
N ASP A 205 10.88 -8.05 8.57
CA ASP A 205 9.52 -7.91 8.06
C ASP A 205 9.03 -9.16 7.32
N LYS A 206 8.86 -10.25 8.07
CA LYS A 206 8.42 -11.54 7.53
C LYS A 206 7.06 -11.45 6.84
N LYS A 207 6.17 -10.57 7.32
CA LYS A 207 4.84 -10.38 6.74
C LYS A 207 4.96 -9.91 5.30
N THR A 208 5.71 -8.83 5.06
CA THR A 208 5.91 -8.29 3.71
C THR A 208 6.59 -9.31 2.80
N ILE A 209 7.60 -10.05 3.28
CA ILE A 209 8.22 -11.12 2.47
C ILE A 209 7.20 -12.18 2.06
N ILE A 210 6.36 -12.66 2.98
CA ILE A 210 5.34 -13.68 2.67
C ILE A 210 4.35 -13.13 1.63
N TYR A 211 3.89 -11.89 1.79
CA TYR A 211 2.97 -11.26 0.82
C TYR A 211 3.58 -11.04 -0.56
N VAL A 212 4.88 -10.76 -0.65
CA VAL A 212 5.57 -10.51 -1.94
C VAL A 212 5.99 -11.79 -2.63
N ALA A 213 6.56 -12.71 -1.87
CA ALA A 213 7.22 -13.89 -2.41
C ALA A 213 6.29 -15.11 -2.43
N ALA A 214 5.60 -15.39 -1.32
CA ALA A 214 4.82 -16.62 -1.17
C ALA A 214 3.40 -16.49 -1.73
N LEU A 215 2.70 -15.37 -1.50
CA LEU A 215 1.30 -15.23 -1.90
C LEU A 215 1.08 -15.38 -3.43
N PRO A 216 1.84 -14.72 -4.33
CA PRO A 216 1.67 -14.92 -5.76
C PRO A 216 1.90 -16.37 -6.19
N VAL A 217 2.93 -17.01 -5.63
CA VAL A 217 3.27 -18.40 -5.94
C VAL A 217 2.19 -19.36 -5.46
N LEU A 218 1.65 -19.15 -4.25
CA LEU A 218 0.55 -19.95 -3.71
C LEU A 218 -0.73 -19.79 -4.53
N LEU A 219 -1.06 -18.57 -4.97
CA LEU A 219 -2.23 -18.32 -5.82
C LEU A 219 -2.10 -19.00 -7.18
N ILE A 220 -0.91 -18.94 -7.81
CA ILE A 220 -0.65 -19.63 -9.08
C ILE A 220 -0.71 -21.14 -8.87
N ALA A 221 -0.02 -21.69 -7.87
CA ALA A 221 0.00 -23.13 -7.61
C ALA A 221 -1.41 -23.67 -7.29
N ALA A 222 -2.20 -22.94 -6.50
CA ALA A 222 -3.58 -23.30 -6.22
C ALA A 222 -4.47 -23.22 -7.47
N GLY A 223 -4.35 -22.13 -8.25
CA GLY A 223 -5.11 -21.94 -9.49
C GLY A 223 -4.82 -23.03 -10.52
N LEU A 224 -3.55 -23.29 -10.81
CA LEU A 224 -3.12 -24.34 -11.74
C LEU A 224 -3.44 -25.74 -11.22
N GLY A 225 -3.34 -25.97 -9.91
CA GLY A 225 -3.71 -27.24 -9.27
C GLY A 225 -5.19 -27.56 -9.42
N ILE A 226 -6.07 -26.56 -9.18
CA ILE A 226 -7.52 -26.71 -9.38
C ILE A 226 -7.81 -26.98 -10.86
N LEU A 227 -7.16 -26.26 -11.78
CA LEU A 227 -7.36 -26.43 -13.22
C LEU A 227 -7.00 -27.84 -13.69
N LYS A 228 -5.80 -28.33 -13.36
CA LYS A 228 -5.36 -29.67 -13.77
C LYS A 228 -6.23 -30.78 -13.17
N SER A 229 -6.75 -30.58 -11.96
CA SER A 229 -7.68 -31.53 -11.33
C SER A 229 -9.09 -31.49 -11.92
N SER A 230 -9.57 -30.33 -12.37
CA SER A 230 -10.94 -30.16 -12.86
C SER A 230 -11.10 -30.47 -14.34
N MET A 231 -10.04 -30.33 -15.14
CA MET A 231 -10.08 -30.41 -16.60
C MET A 231 -9.19 -31.54 -17.14
N ALA A 232 -9.01 -32.63 -16.39
CA ALA A 232 -8.25 -33.78 -16.86
C ALA A 232 -8.94 -34.43 -18.06
N ILE A 233 -8.37 -34.24 -19.26
CA ILE A 233 -8.85 -34.86 -20.50
C ILE A 233 -8.40 -36.31 -20.48
N ASN A 234 -9.34 -37.22 -20.26
CA ASN A 234 -9.13 -38.65 -20.41
C ASN A 234 -10.07 -39.16 -21.50
N ASP A 235 -9.66 -40.21 -22.21
CA ASP A 235 -10.55 -40.89 -23.14
C ASP A 235 -11.74 -41.49 -22.37
N ASP A 236 -12.94 -41.33 -22.90
CA ASP A 236 -14.15 -41.86 -22.27
C ASP A 236 -14.08 -43.40 -22.19
N PRO A 237 -14.29 -44.00 -21.01
CA PRO A 237 -14.17 -45.43 -20.85
C PRO A 237 -15.29 -46.17 -21.58
N LEU A 238 -15.02 -47.42 -21.99
CA LEU A 238 -16.04 -48.33 -22.49
C LEU A 238 -17.14 -48.51 -21.43
N LYS A 239 -18.37 -48.18 -21.79
CA LYS A 239 -19.53 -48.21 -20.90
C LYS A 239 -20.57 -49.20 -21.41
N ALA A 240 -20.88 -50.21 -20.59
CA ALA A 240 -21.99 -51.12 -20.88
C ALA A 240 -23.32 -50.37 -20.68
N LEU A 241 -24.20 -50.43 -21.66
CA LEU A 241 -25.50 -49.79 -21.61
C LEU A 241 -26.51 -50.74 -20.96
N THR A 242 -26.60 -50.67 -19.64
CA THR A 242 -27.59 -51.40 -18.85
C THR A 242 -28.41 -50.44 -17.98
N THR A 243 -29.47 -50.96 -17.40
CA THR A 243 -30.35 -50.26 -16.46
C THR A 243 -29.81 -50.19 -15.04
N ASP A 244 -28.69 -50.85 -14.74
CA ASP A 244 -28.14 -50.99 -13.38
C ASP A 244 -27.70 -49.65 -12.77
N GLU A 245 -27.39 -48.66 -13.61
CA GLU A 245 -27.03 -47.30 -13.17
C GLU A 245 -28.24 -46.40 -12.89
N TYR A 246 -29.46 -46.84 -13.24
CA TYR A 246 -30.68 -46.10 -12.95
C TYR A 246 -31.07 -46.23 -11.47
N SER A 247 -31.65 -45.17 -10.94
CA SER A 247 -32.11 -45.10 -9.54
C SER A 247 -33.21 -46.14 -9.26
N GLY A 248 -32.96 -47.05 -8.30
CA GLY A 248 -33.93 -48.05 -7.84
C GLY A 248 -33.36 -49.47 -7.80
N SER A 249 -34.11 -50.43 -7.25
CA SER A 249 -33.74 -51.87 -7.28
C SER A 249 -34.17 -52.57 -8.58
N ALA A 250 -35.14 -52.00 -9.28
CA ALA A 250 -35.58 -52.42 -10.61
C ALA A 250 -36.11 -51.19 -11.36
N THR A 251 -35.89 -51.14 -12.68
CA THR A 251 -36.35 -50.02 -13.52
C THR A 251 -37.79 -50.26 -13.97
N PRO A 252 -38.80 -49.52 -13.44
CA PRO A 252 -40.17 -49.67 -13.88
C PRO A 252 -40.31 -49.28 -15.35
N THR A 253 -40.90 -50.19 -16.14
CA THR A 253 -41.05 -50.04 -17.59
C THR A 253 -42.51 -50.29 -17.97
N PRO A 254 -43.33 -49.22 -18.10
CA PRO A 254 -44.71 -49.37 -18.53
C PRO A 254 -44.79 -49.90 -19.96
N TYR A 255 -45.72 -50.81 -20.21
CA TYR A 255 -46.04 -51.25 -21.56
C TYR A 255 -47.55 -51.39 -21.78
N PHE A 256 -47.99 -51.21 -23.01
CA PHE A 256 -49.37 -51.48 -23.43
C PHE A 256 -49.37 -52.42 -24.64
N CYS A 257 -50.24 -53.43 -24.60
CA CYS A 257 -50.45 -54.38 -25.68
C CYS A 257 -51.66 -53.99 -26.51
N GLN A 258 -51.43 -53.66 -27.79
CA GLN A 258 -52.51 -53.44 -28.73
C GLN A 258 -52.99 -54.79 -29.29
N VAL A 259 -54.26 -55.13 -29.04
CA VAL A 259 -54.83 -56.43 -29.45
C VAL A 259 -54.99 -56.50 -30.97
N GLY A 260 -54.45 -57.55 -31.59
CA GLY A 260 -54.66 -57.87 -33.00
C GLY A 260 -56.03 -58.51 -33.27
N ALA A 261 -56.43 -58.67 -34.54
CA ALA A 261 -57.73 -59.24 -34.89
C ALA A 261 -57.83 -60.77 -34.66
N GLY A 262 -56.74 -61.43 -34.27
CA GLY A 262 -56.64 -62.89 -34.11
C GLY A 262 -56.31 -63.36 -32.68
N ALA A 263 -56.59 -64.63 -32.39
CA ALA A 263 -56.35 -65.27 -31.10
C ALA A 263 -54.89 -65.73 -30.96
N GLY A 264 -54.02 -64.85 -30.47
CA GLY A 264 -52.69 -65.21 -29.96
C GLY A 264 -51.95 -63.96 -29.49
N ASP A 265 -51.71 -63.88 -28.18
CA ASP A 265 -51.21 -62.69 -27.50
C ASP A 265 -49.67 -62.67 -27.43
N TRP A 266 -49.02 -62.54 -28.60
CA TRP A 266 -47.57 -62.41 -28.69
C TRP A 266 -47.01 -61.22 -27.88
N CYS A 267 -47.85 -60.21 -27.60
CA CYS A 267 -47.42 -59.06 -26.85
C CYS A 267 -47.14 -59.39 -25.37
N SER A 268 -48.12 -59.97 -24.67
CA SER A 268 -47.94 -60.33 -23.26
C SER A 268 -46.91 -61.45 -23.08
N ASP A 269 -46.84 -62.36 -24.07
CA ASP A 269 -45.82 -63.42 -24.07
C ASP A 269 -44.40 -62.86 -24.18
N VAL A 270 -44.10 -61.91 -25.07
CA VAL A 270 -42.76 -61.30 -25.21
C VAL A 270 -42.38 -60.47 -23.98
N MET A 271 -43.35 -59.79 -23.37
CA MET A 271 -43.14 -58.96 -22.18
C MET A 271 -43.09 -59.78 -20.88
N ALA A 272 -43.32 -61.10 -20.94
CA ALA A 272 -43.18 -61.98 -19.80
C ALA A 272 -41.74 -62.01 -19.27
N SER A 273 -41.59 -62.18 -17.97
CA SER A 273 -40.29 -62.20 -17.28
C SER A 273 -39.33 -63.30 -17.75
N SER A 274 -39.84 -64.31 -18.47
CA SER A 274 -39.04 -65.36 -19.12
C SER A 274 -38.23 -64.84 -20.32
N TYR A 275 -38.68 -63.78 -20.98
CA TYR A 275 -38.06 -63.24 -22.20
C TYR A 275 -37.56 -61.82 -21.99
N TYR A 276 -38.39 -60.93 -21.43
CA TYR A 276 -38.01 -59.58 -21.05
C TYR A 276 -37.29 -59.59 -19.70
N SER A 277 -36.01 -59.21 -19.71
CA SER A 277 -35.18 -59.17 -18.51
C SER A 277 -34.28 -57.94 -18.51
N GLY A 278 -34.00 -57.38 -17.34
CA GLY A 278 -33.17 -56.18 -17.18
C GLY A 278 -33.98 -54.95 -16.78
N ALA A 279 -35.31 -55.01 -16.81
CA ALA A 279 -36.17 -54.01 -16.21
C ALA A 279 -37.50 -54.66 -15.78
N ASP A 280 -38.29 -53.95 -14.98
CA ASP A 280 -39.57 -54.44 -14.48
C ASP A 280 -40.70 -54.04 -15.42
N ALA A 281 -41.22 -54.99 -16.20
CA ALA A 281 -42.30 -54.75 -17.15
C ALA A 281 -43.65 -54.60 -16.45
N GLN A 282 -44.30 -53.46 -16.62
CA GLN A 282 -45.55 -53.11 -15.94
C GLN A 282 -46.66 -52.85 -16.95
N ALA A 283 -47.66 -53.73 -17.02
CA ALA A 283 -48.77 -53.57 -17.96
C ALA A 283 -49.63 -52.35 -17.58
N LEU A 284 -49.96 -51.53 -18.58
CA LEU A 284 -50.92 -50.44 -18.49
C LEU A 284 -52.28 -50.85 -19.07
N SER A 285 -53.33 -50.16 -18.65
CA SER A 285 -54.69 -50.35 -19.19
C SER A 285 -55.15 -49.08 -19.87
N ILE A 286 -55.10 -49.05 -21.21
CA ILE A 286 -55.64 -47.96 -22.03
C ILE A 286 -57.03 -48.40 -22.54
N PRO A 287 -58.05 -47.51 -22.53
CA PRO A 287 -59.38 -47.83 -23.06
C PRO A 287 -59.37 -48.29 -24.53
N GLU A 288 -60.37 -49.07 -24.92
CA GLU A 288 -60.62 -49.45 -26.32
C GLU A 288 -61.99 -48.94 -26.77
N PRO A 289 -62.07 -47.93 -27.68
CA PRO A 289 -60.98 -47.21 -28.35
C PRO A 289 -60.18 -46.28 -27.40
N ALA A 290 -58.95 -45.90 -27.79
CA ALA A 290 -58.06 -45.09 -26.95
C ALA A 290 -58.62 -43.70 -26.61
N PHE A 291 -59.47 -43.16 -27.49
CA PHE A 291 -60.19 -41.90 -27.29
C PHE A 291 -61.62 -42.00 -27.86
N ASP A 292 -62.54 -41.21 -27.32
CA ASP A 292 -63.93 -41.15 -27.81
C ASP A 292 -64.09 -40.42 -29.16
N SER A 293 -63.04 -39.71 -29.62
CA SER A 293 -63.05 -38.96 -30.88
C SER A 293 -61.70 -38.99 -31.58
N ASN A 294 -61.72 -38.78 -32.91
CA ASN A 294 -60.52 -38.65 -33.74
C ASN A 294 -59.82 -37.27 -33.60
N SER A 295 -60.27 -36.42 -32.67
CA SER A 295 -59.64 -35.15 -32.33
C SER A 295 -59.52 -34.94 -30.82
N PRO A 296 -58.79 -35.82 -30.12
CA PRO A 296 -58.65 -35.73 -28.67
C PRO A 296 -57.78 -34.54 -28.27
N THR A 297 -57.93 -34.08 -27.02
CA THR A 297 -57.03 -33.09 -26.41
C THR A 297 -56.10 -33.81 -25.44
N VAL A 298 -54.82 -33.92 -25.81
CA VAL A 298 -53.80 -34.66 -25.05
C VAL A 298 -52.60 -33.74 -24.85
N PHE A 299 -52.00 -33.74 -23.66
CA PHE A 299 -50.99 -32.75 -23.26
C PHE A 299 -51.44 -31.28 -23.39
N GLY A 300 -52.75 -31.03 -23.35
CA GLY A 300 -53.33 -29.69 -23.56
C GLY A 300 -53.35 -29.22 -25.02
N VAL A 301 -53.07 -30.10 -25.99
CA VAL A 301 -53.13 -29.83 -27.43
C VAL A 301 -54.25 -30.64 -28.07
N THR A 302 -55.13 -30.00 -28.83
CA THR A 302 -56.20 -30.67 -29.58
C THR A 302 -55.69 -31.07 -30.97
N TYR A 303 -55.77 -32.36 -31.30
CA TYR A 303 -55.25 -32.90 -32.55
C TYR A 303 -56.31 -32.87 -33.65
N THR A 304 -56.26 -31.90 -34.54
CA THR A 304 -57.28 -31.72 -35.61
C THR A 304 -56.76 -31.96 -37.03
N ASP A 305 -55.46 -31.82 -37.30
CA ASP A 305 -54.86 -32.05 -38.62
C ASP A 305 -53.38 -32.50 -38.52
N PRO A 306 -53.03 -33.75 -38.91
CA PRO A 306 -53.95 -34.81 -39.31
C PRO A 306 -54.78 -35.32 -38.12
N ALA A 307 -56.05 -35.67 -38.34
CA ALA A 307 -56.90 -36.27 -37.33
C ALA A 307 -56.30 -37.59 -36.82
N LEU A 308 -56.29 -37.80 -35.50
CA LEU A 308 -55.79 -39.04 -34.89
C LEU A 308 -56.81 -40.15 -35.10
N ASN A 309 -56.38 -41.32 -35.56
CA ASN A 309 -57.25 -42.50 -35.53
C ASN A 309 -57.34 -43.00 -34.08
N ALA A 310 -58.49 -42.78 -33.43
CA ALA A 310 -58.70 -43.07 -32.01
C ALA A 310 -58.63 -44.56 -31.65
N SER A 311 -58.95 -45.46 -32.61
CA SER A 311 -58.78 -46.92 -32.48
C SER A 311 -57.55 -47.45 -33.23
N GLY A 312 -56.76 -46.55 -33.82
CA GLY A 312 -55.57 -46.88 -34.57
C GLY A 312 -54.29 -46.68 -33.77
N TYR A 313 -53.19 -47.11 -34.36
CA TYR A 313 -51.84 -47.00 -33.80
C TYR A 313 -51.47 -45.57 -33.33
N THR A 314 -51.89 -44.53 -34.06
CA THR A 314 -51.62 -43.14 -33.69
C THR A 314 -52.34 -42.72 -32.41
N GLY A 315 -53.58 -43.19 -32.20
CA GLY A 315 -54.34 -42.93 -30.97
C GLY A 315 -53.70 -43.62 -29.77
N TYR A 316 -53.40 -44.92 -29.88
CA TYR A 316 -52.74 -45.67 -28.79
C TYR A 316 -51.33 -45.17 -28.48
N SER A 317 -50.58 -44.69 -29.48
CA SER A 317 -49.25 -44.09 -29.24
C SER A 317 -49.35 -42.80 -28.42
N VAL A 318 -50.32 -41.95 -28.72
CA VAL A 318 -50.55 -40.70 -27.99
C VAL A 318 -51.10 -40.97 -26.58
N ALA A 319 -52.03 -41.93 -26.44
CA ALA A 319 -52.56 -42.34 -25.15
C ALA A 319 -51.48 -42.97 -24.25
N MET A 320 -50.65 -43.86 -24.80
CA MET A 320 -49.51 -44.44 -24.07
C MET A 320 -48.51 -43.35 -23.65
N GLY A 321 -48.22 -42.39 -24.52
CA GLY A 321 -47.39 -41.24 -24.16
C GLY A 321 -47.97 -40.46 -22.97
N GLN A 322 -49.28 -40.20 -22.96
CA GLN A 322 -49.96 -39.49 -21.88
C GLN A 322 -49.91 -40.28 -20.57
N GLU A 323 -50.28 -41.56 -20.58
CA GLU A 323 -50.26 -42.42 -19.39
C GLU A 323 -48.84 -42.57 -18.83
N ALA A 324 -47.85 -42.81 -19.68
CA ALA A 324 -46.45 -42.88 -19.26
C ALA A 324 -45.96 -41.56 -18.65
N PHE A 325 -46.39 -40.42 -19.20
CA PHE A 325 -46.07 -39.09 -18.66
C PHE A 325 -46.76 -38.83 -17.32
N GLU A 326 -48.06 -39.09 -17.22
CA GLU A 326 -48.84 -38.90 -15.98
C GLU A 326 -48.32 -39.79 -14.84
N ARG A 327 -47.99 -41.04 -15.14
CA ARG A 327 -47.32 -42.00 -14.24
C ARG A 327 -45.93 -41.53 -13.80
N GLY A 328 -45.12 -41.02 -14.73
CA GLY A 328 -43.76 -40.56 -14.47
C GLY A 328 -43.68 -39.20 -13.74
N TYR A 329 -44.73 -38.39 -13.75
CA TYR A 329 -44.81 -37.09 -13.08
C TYR A 329 -45.85 -37.02 -11.94
N GLY A 330 -46.52 -38.13 -11.63
CA GLY A 330 -47.50 -38.21 -10.52
C GLY A 330 -48.77 -37.40 -10.74
N LYS A 331 -49.19 -37.20 -11.99
CA LYS A 331 -50.38 -36.39 -12.32
C LYS A 331 -51.61 -37.29 -12.39
N GLY A 332 -52.28 -37.50 -11.26
CA GLY A 332 -53.51 -38.32 -11.16
C GLY A 332 -53.31 -39.73 -10.58
N ALA A 333 -52.07 -40.14 -10.31
CA ALA A 333 -51.69 -41.37 -9.60
C ALA A 333 -50.38 -41.14 -8.79
N ASP A 334 -49.95 -42.13 -8.01
CA ASP A 334 -48.67 -42.08 -7.29
C ASP A 334 -47.49 -42.01 -8.28
N LEU A 335 -46.54 -41.12 -7.98
CA LEU A 335 -45.32 -40.93 -8.78
C LEU A 335 -44.49 -42.22 -8.85
N VAL A 336 -44.22 -42.70 -10.06
CA VAL A 336 -43.33 -43.83 -10.28
C VAL A 336 -41.93 -43.32 -10.63
N GLU A 337 -41.06 -43.26 -9.61
CA GLU A 337 -39.66 -42.90 -9.79
C GLU A 337 -38.87 -43.97 -10.55
N GLY A 338 -37.85 -43.58 -11.31
CA GLY A 338 -36.98 -44.50 -12.04
C GLY A 338 -37.53 -44.99 -13.39
N GLN A 339 -38.60 -44.40 -13.90
CA GLN A 339 -39.16 -44.72 -15.22
C GLN A 339 -38.40 -43.99 -16.34
N TYR A 340 -37.46 -44.70 -16.99
CA TYR A 340 -36.62 -44.14 -18.05
C TYR A 340 -37.04 -44.56 -19.48
N GLY A 341 -38.00 -45.48 -19.61
CA GLY A 341 -38.54 -45.91 -20.89
C GLY A 341 -39.83 -46.72 -20.75
N GLY A 342 -40.45 -47.05 -21.88
CA GLY A 342 -41.69 -47.82 -21.95
C GLY A 342 -41.99 -48.27 -23.38
N TYR A 343 -42.99 -49.12 -23.56
CA TYR A 343 -43.31 -49.69 -24.87
C TYR A 343 -44.79 -49.66 -25.24
N LEU A 344 -45.09 -49.37 -26.49
CA LEU A 344 -46.35 -49.77 -27.12
C LEU A 344 -46.05 -50.95 -28.03
N VAL A 345 -46.63 -52.11 -27.76
CA VAL A 345 -46.31 -53.35 -28.46
C VAL A 345 -47.55 -53.85 -29.21
N TYR A 346 -47.34 -54.27 -30.45
CA TYR A 346 -48.33 -54.87 -31.32
C TYR A 346 -47.82 -56.25 -31.75
N GLY A 347 -48.57 -57.30 -31.41
CA GLY A 347 -48.23 -58.67 -31.76
C GLY A 347 -49.44 -59.40 -32.30
N ASP A 348 -49.37 -59.90 -33.53
CA ASP A 348 -50.41 -60.72 -34.14
C ASP A 348 -49.81 -62.01 -34.71
N SER A 349 -50.09 -63.12 -34.01
CA SER A 349 -49.64 -64.45 -34.40
C SER A 349 -50.24 -64.95 -35.71
N SER A 350 -51.43 -64.48 -36.08
CA SER A 350 -52.10 -64.91 -37.31
C SER A 350 -51.48 -64.26 -38.56
N GLN A 351 -50.94 -63.05 -38.39
CA GLN A 351 -50.29 -62.29 -39.46
C GLN A 351 -48.77 -62.43 -39.47
N ASN A 352 -48.19 -63.13 -38.49
CA ASN A 352 -46.76 -63.17 -38.23
C ASN A 352 -46.12 -61.77 -38.12
N LEU A 353 -46.84 -60.84 -37.48
CA LEU A 353 -46.42 -59.45 -37.38
C LEU A 353 -46.17 -59.09 -35.91
N PHE A 354 -44.95 -58.63 -35.62
CA PHE A 354 -44.58 -58.06 -34.32
C PHE A 354 -43.95 -56.69 -34.55
N GLY A 355 -44.48 -55.66 -33.88
CA GLY A 355 -44.00 -54.29 -33.94
C GLY A 355 -44.05 -53.65 -32.56
N TYR A 356 -43.14 -52.72 -32.30
CA TYR A 356 -43.12 -51.99 -31.05
C TYR A 356 -42.67 -50.54 -31.25
N ASN A 357 -43.13 -49.67 -30.37
CA ASN A 357 -42.58 -48.32 -30.18
C ASN A 357 -41.89 -48.25 -28.84
N VAL A 358 -40.74 -47.59 -28.83
CA VAL A 358 -40.03 -47.27 -27.60
C VAL A 358 -40.34 -45.83 -27.23
N PHE A 359 -40.90 -45.66 -26.04
CA PHE A 359 -41.01 -44.37 -25.37
C PHE A 359 -39.78 -44.23 -24.48
N THR A 360 -39.06 -43.12 -24.62
CA THR A 360 -37.77 -42.94 -23.94
C THR A 360 -37.80 -41.64 -23.17
N ASN A 361 -37.41 -41.70 -21.90
CA ASN A 361 -37.22 -40.51 -21.09
C ASN A 361 -35.82 -39.94 -21.37
N THR A 362 -35.78 -38.73 -21.93
CA THR A 362 -34.54 -38.05 -22.36
C THR A 362 -33.74 -37.46 -21.20
N THR A 363 -34.25 -37.54 -19.96
CA THR A 363 -33.47 -37.23 -18.75
C THR A 363 -32.31 -38.20 -18.54
N GLY A 364 -32.41 -39.43 -19.07
CA GLY A 364 -31.29 -40.37 -19.12
C GLY A 364 -30.58 -40.31 -20.47
N SER A 365 -29.28 -39.98 -20.46
CA SER A 365 -28.47 -39.78 -21.67
C SER A 365 -28.37 -41.00 -22.60
N HIS A 366 -28.59 -42.21 -22.07
CA HIS A 366 -28.49 -43.48 -22.82
C HIS A 366 -29.80 -44.28 -22.89
N SER A 367 -30.93 -43.72 -22.42
CA SER A 367 -32.20 -44.44 -22.30
C SER A 367 -32.66 -45.03 -23.63
N SER A 368 -32.57 -44.28 -24.72
CA SER A 368 -33.02 -44.76 -26.03
C SER A 368 -32.34 -46.03 -26.50
N ALA A 369 -31.01 -46.10 -26.35
CA ALA A 369 -30.22 -47.27 -26.71
C ALA A 369 -30.48 -48.45 -25.76
N ILE A 370 -30.61 -48.18 -24.46
CA ILE A 370 -30.84 -49.21 -23.43
C ILE A 370 -32.19 -49.89 -23.65
N PHE A 371 -33.30 -49.15 -23.70
CA PHE A 371 -34.64 -49.73 -23.85
C PHE A 371 -34.85 -50.38 -25.22
N LYS A 372 -34.22 -49.87 -26.28
CA LYS A 372 -34.20 -50.59 -27.55
C LYS A 372 -33.50 -51.95 -27.44
N ALA A 373 -32.33 -52.00 -26.79
CA ALA A 373 -31.58 -53.25 -26.62
C ALA A 373 -32.34 -54.29 -25.78
N LEU A 374 -33.03 -53.84 -24.71
CA LEU A 374 -33.85 -54.71 -23.87
C LEU A 374 -35.00 -55.35 -24.65
N MET A 375 -35.71 -54.55 -25.47
CA MET A 375 -36.78 -55.06 -26.32
C MET A 375 -36.25 -56.01 -27.40
N ASP A 376 -35.18 -55.64 -28.11
CA ASP A 376 -34.58 -56.51 -29.13
C ASP A 376 -34.16 -57.85 -28.53
N GLN A 377 -33.57 -57.86 -27.33
CA GLN A 377 -33.24 -59.09 -26.60
C GLN A 377 -34.47 -59.94 -26.30
N ALA A 378 -35.56 -59.34 -25.80
CA ALA A 378 -36.79 -60.05 -25.49
C ALA A 378 -37.40 -60.71 -26.75
N VAL A 379 -37.42 -59.96 -27.85
CA VAL A 379 -37.88 -60.43 -29.16
C VAL A 379 -37.03 -61.60 -29.66
N TYR A 380 -35.69 -61.49 -29.59
CA TYR A 380 -34.80 -62.58 -29.99
C TYR A 380 -35.03 -63.84 -29.17
N ARG A 381 -35.17 -63.72 -27.85
CA ARG A 381 -35.40 -64.88 -26.97
C ARG A 381 -36.75 -65.54 -27.24
N PHE A 382 -37.78 -64.73 -27.48
CA PHE A 382 -39.14 -65.22 -27.76
C PHE A 382 -39.19 -66.01 -29.08
N PHE A 383 -38.63 -65.48 -30.16
CA PHE A 383 -38.63 -66.20 -31.45
C PHE A 383 -37.64 -67.37 -31.50
N ALA A 384 -36.56 -67.32 -30.72
CA ALA A 384 -35.60 -68.43 -30.63
C ALA A 384 -36.10 -69.61 -29.77
N SER A 385 -36.97 -69.38 -28.79
CA SER A 385 -37.46 -70.44 -27.88
C SER A 385 -38.38 -71.46 -28.56
N ASN A 386 -38.97 -71.12 -29.70
CA ASN A 386 -39.90 -71.98 -30.44
C ASN A 386 -39.25 -73.25 -31.04
N ASN A 387 -37.92 -73.41 -30.94
CA ASN A 387 -37.16 -74.54 -31.50
C ASN A 387 -36.56 -75.51 -30.47
N SER A 388 -36.71 -75.29 -29.15
CA SER A 388 -36.16 -76.20 -28.14
C SER A 388 -37.00 -76.22 -26.86
N THR A 389 -37.32 -77.42 -26.36
CA THR A 389 -38.09 -77.68 -25.12
C THR A 389 -37.37 -77.30 -23.82
N ASP A 390 -36.20 -76.66 -23.90
CA ASP A 390 -35.52 -76.08 -22.73
C ASP A 390 -35.82 -74.59 -22.62
N SER A 391 -36.46 -74.26 -21.50
CA SER A 391 -36.82 -72.94 -20.99
C SER A 391 -35.75 -71.86 -21.29
N ALA A 392 -36.17 -70.78 -21.95
CA ALA A 392 -35.45 -69.54 -22.20
C ALA A 392 -34.02 -69.72 -22.79
N SER A 393 -33.87 -69.46 -24.09
CA SER A 393 -32.55 -69.34 -24.71
C SER A 393 -31.64 -68.41 -23.87
N ASN A 394 -30.47 -68.87 -23.44
CA ASN A 394 -29.45 -68.12 -22.67
C ASN A 394 -28.80 -66.95 -23.46
N LEU A 395 -29.49 -66.41 -24.46
CA LEU A 395 -29.02 -65.34 -25.30
C LEU A 395 -29.08 -64.01 -24.53
N ASN A 396 -27.93 -63.37 -24.36
CA ASN A 396 -27.81 -62.07 -23.68
C ASN A 396 -27.20 -61.07 -24.68
N LEU A 397 -27.98 -60.05 -25.04
CA LEU A 397 -27.56 -59.01 -25.96
C LEU A 397 -26.85 -57.90 -25.16
N LYS A 398 -25.57 -57.70 -25.43
CA LYS A 398 -24.78 -56.63 -24.81
C LYS A 398 -24.59 -55.48 -25.78
N VAL A 399 -25.00 -54.29 -25.37
CA VAL A 399 -24.74 -53.04 -26.10
C VAL A 399 -23.79 -52.20 -25.25
N ASN A 400 -22.69 -51.76 -25.86
CA ASN A 400 -21.68 -50.94 -25.21
C ASN A 400 -21.53 -49.63 -25.97
N ASN A 401 -21.41 -48.52 -25.25
CA ASN A 401 -20.93 -47.27 -25.81
C ASN A 401 -19.41 -47.21 -25.60
N HIS A 402 -18.66 -47.06 -26.69
CA HIS A 402 -17.21 -46.89 -26.64
C HIS A 402 -16.84 -45.76 -27.62
N PRO A 403 -16.79 -44.52 -27.13
CA PRO A 403 -16.40 -43.37 -27.94
C PRO A 403 -14.99 -43.57 -28.52
N LEU A 404 -14.73 -42.94 -29.66
CA LEU A 404 -13.39 -42.89 -30.22
C LEU A 404 -12.49 -41.99 -29.34
N PRO A 405 -11.18 -42.29 -29.24
CA PRO A 405 -10.26 -41.44 -28.49
C PRO A 405 -10.20 -40.04 -29.10
N TYR A 406 -9.87 -39.05 -28.26
CA TYR A 406 -9.74 -37.67 -28.73
C TYR A 406 -8.60 -37.55 -29.75
N THR A 407 -8.85 -36.81 -30.84
CA THR A 407 -7.80 -36.43 -31.79
C THR A 407 -6.83 -35.45 -31.13
N GLU A 408 -5.59 -35.38 -31.64
CA GLU A 408 -4.59 -34.42 -31.14
C GLU A 408 -5.08 -32.97 -31.26
N ALA A 409 -5.79 -32.62 -32.34
CA ALA A 409 -6.43 -31.31 -32.49
C ALA A 409 -7.49 -31.03 -31.41
N ALA A 410 -8.32 -32.02 -31.06
CA ALA A 410 -9.31 -31.85 -29.99
C ALA A 410 -8.64 -31.67 -28.62
N LYS A 411 -7.61 -32.46 -28.31
CA LYS A 411 -6.82 -32.32 -27.07
C LYS A 411 -6.15 -30.96 -26.99
N ALA A 412 -5.60 -30.47 -28.10
CA ALA A 412 -4.99 -29.15 -28.16
C ALA A 412 -5.99 -28.04 -27.83
N VAL A 413 -7.18 -28.01 -28.46
CA VAL A 413 -8.23 -27.01 -28.16
C VAL A 413 -8.66 -27.02 -26.68
N PHE A 414 -8.83 -28.20 -26.08
CA PHE A 414 -9.16 -28.29 -24.65
C PHE A 414 -7.99 -27.85 -23.75
N SER A 415 -6.74 -28.12 -24.15
CA SER A 415 -5.53 -27.64 -23.47
C SER A 415 -5.38 -26.11 -23.55
N SER A 416 -5.69 -25.50 -24.71
CA SER A 416 -5.64 -24.04 -24.88
C SER A 416 -6.68 -23.33 -23.99
N ASN A 417 -7.88 -23.91 -23.81
CA ASN A 417 -8.87 -23.40 -22.83
C ASN A 417 -8.34 -23.42 -21.38
N THR A 418 -7.62 -24.48 -21.01
CA THR A 418 -6.96 -24.55 -19.69
C THR A 418 -5.86 -23.49 -19.57
N SER A 419 -5.12 -23.25 -20.65
CA SER A 419 -4.05 -22.25 -20.75
C SER A 419 -4.57 -20.81 -20.62
N PHE A 420 -5.77 -20.52 -21.14
CA PHE A 420 -6.45 -19.23 -20.97
C PHE A 420 -6.70 -18.93 -19.48
N VAL A 421 -7.29 -19.89 -18.75
CA VAL A 421 -7.60 -19.70 -17.33
C VAL A 421 -6.31 -19.64 -16.49
N ALA A 422 -5.26 -20.35 -16.90
CA ALA A 422 -3.94 -20.25 -16.29
C ALA A 422 -3.34 -18.84 -16.41
N ALA A 423 -3.41 -18.21 -17.60
CA ALA A 423 -2.93 -16.84 -17.81
C ALA A 423 -3.65 -15.83 -16.90
N LEU A 424 -4.96 -16.03 -16.66
CA LEU A 424 -5.76 -15.21 -15.74
C LEU A 424 -5.24 -15.32 -14.29
N PHE A 425 -5.02 -16.54 -13.79
CA PHE A 425 -4.50 -16.75 -12.43
C PHE A 425 -3.11 -16.16 -12.23
N ILE A 426 -2.24 -16.29 -13.24
CA ILE A 426 -0.92 -15.66 -13.25
C ILE A 426 -1.07 -14.14 -13.11
N CYS A 427 -1.91 -13.50 -13.93
CA CYS A 427 -2.11 -12.06 -13.86
C CYS A 427 -2.64 -11.59 -12.51
N ILE A 428 -3.64 -12.29 -11.96
CA ILE A 428 -4.21 -11.99 -10.64
C ILE A 428 -3.12 -12.07 -9.56
N ALA A 429 -2.27 -13.09 -9.58
CA ALA A 429 -1.19 -13.24 -8.61
C ALA A 429 -0.19 -12.08 -8.65
N PHE A 430 0.15 -11.58 -9.85
CA PHE A 430 1.09 -10.45 -10.00
C PHE A 430 0.49 -9.08 -9.67
N THR A 431 -0.83 -8.94 -9.48
CA THR A 431 -1.46 -7.69 -9.00
C THR A 431 -0.98 -7.26 -7.60
N PHE A 432 -0.54 -8.22 -6.78
CA PHE A 432 -0.13 -7.98 -5.39
C PHE A 432 1.31 -7.48 -5.25
N LEU A 433 2.16 -7.70 -6.26
CA LEU A 433 3.58 -7.33 -6.21
C LEU A 433 3.79 -5.80 -6.07
N PRO A 434 3.17 -4.93 -6.90
CA PRO A 434 3.28 -3.48 -6.76
C PRO A 434 2.89 -2.96 -5.37
N ALA A 435 1.87 -3.55 -4.75
CA ALA A 435 1.31 -3.07 -3.48
C ALA A 435 2.37 -3.05 -2.37
N SER A 436 3.23 -4.06 -2.32
CA SER A 436 4.31 -4.15 -1.33
C SER A 436 5.38 -3.05 -1.49
N ILE A 437 5.74 -2.76 -2.74
CA ILE A 437 6.76 -1.78 -3.10
C ILE A 437 6.26 -0.37 -2.76
N VAL A 438 5.01 -0.06 -3.09
CA VAL A 438 4.38 1.24 -2.77
C VAL A 438 4.36 1.47 -1.27
N VAL A 439 3.91 0.49 -0.48
CA VAL A 439 3.76 0.63 0.98
C VAL A 439 5.08 1.02 1.64
N PHE A 440 6.17 0.36 1.26
CA PHE A 440 7.49 0.68 1.81
C PHE A 440 7.92 2.10 1.46
N LEU A 441 7.77 2.53 0.20
CA LEU A 441 8.18 3.87 -0.24
C LEU A 441 7.31 4.98 0.36
N VAL A 442 6.00 4.75 0.48
CA VAL A 442 5.09 5.72 1.10
C VAL A 442 5.38 5.82 2.60
N LYS A 443 5.68 4.71 3.28
CA LYS A 443 6.10 4.73 4.69
C LYS A 443 7.36 5.57 4.92
N GLU A 444 8.34 5.54 4.00
CA GLU A 444 9.54 6.41 4.10
C GLU A 444 9.25 7.89 3.80
N LYS A 445 8.20 8.19 3.04
CA LYS A 445 7.79 9.56 2.63
C LYS A 445 6.75 10.19 3.57
N GLN A 446 6.09 9.40 4.40
CA GLN A 446 4.99 9.85 5.25
C GLN A 446 5.43 10.99 6.18
N ALA A 447 4.64 12.06 6.27
CA ALA A 447 5.03 13.31 6.93
C ALA A 447 5.34 13.17 8.44
N GLU A 448 4.75 12.20 9.11
CA GLU A 448 4.94 11.96 10.56
C GLU A 448 6.32 11.40 10.89
N HIS A 449 6.91 10.58 10.01
CA HIS A 449 8.22 9.96 10.20
C HIS A 449 9.29 10.56 9.29
N ASN A 450 8.94 10.95 8.06
CA ASN A 450 9.78 11.55 7.02
C ASN A 450 11.24 11.04 6.99
N SER A 451 11.42 9.73 7.09
CA SER A 451 12.74 9.11 7.19
C SER A 451 13.55 9.25 5.90
N LYS A 452 12.88 9.47 4.76
CA LYS A 452 13.53 9.87 3.51
C LYS A 452 14.21 11.23 3.64
N HIS A 453 13.54 12.23 4.21
CA HIS A 453 14.14 13.55 4.43
C HIS A 453 15.36 13.45 5.36
N GLN A 454 15.28 12.67 6.44
CA GLN A 454 16.42 12.47 7.33
C GLN A 454 17.63 11.83 6.60
N GLN A 455 17.40 10.85 5.73
CA GLN A 455 18.45 10.26 4.88
C GLN A 455 19.08 11.32 3.96
N LEU A 456 18.26 12.18 3.33
CA LEU A 456 18.74 13.24 2.45
C LEU A 456 19.54 14.31 3.20
N VAL A 457 19.04 14.79 4.35
CA VAL A 457 19.76 15.77 5.20
C VAL A 457 21.07 15.21 5.73
N SER A 458 21.15 13.90 5.94
CA SER A 458 22.40 13.24 6.34
C SER A 458 23.42 13.13 5.22
N GLY A 459 23.05 13.48 3.97
CA GLY A 459 23.95 13.54 2.82
C GLY A 459 23.80 12.40 1.81
N VAL A 460 22.73 11.60 1.86
CA VAL A 460 22.47 10.55 0.85
C VAL A 460 22.31 11.16 -0.54
N SER A 461 22.97 10.57 -1.54
CA SER A 461 22.77 10.92 -2.94
C SER A 461 21.45 10.37 -3.49
N LEU A 462 20.67 11.22 -4.18
CA LEU A 462 19.37 10.86 -4.76
C LEU A 462 19.44 9.68 -5.75
N PRO A 463 20.45 9.58 -6.65
CA PRO A 463 20.57 8.43 -7.54
C PRO A 463 20.86 7.13 -6.78
N ALA A 464 21.66 7.17 -5.69
CA ALA A 464 21.92 5.98 -4.89
C ALA A 464 20.66 5.51 -4.15
N PHE A 465 19.82 6.44 -3.70
CA PHE A 465 18.52 6.12 -3.10
C PHE A 465 17.62 5.33 -4.07
N TRP A 466 17.38 5.86 -5.27
CA TRP A 466 16.52 5.20 -6.25
C TRP A 466 17.12 3.89 -6.78
N LEU A 467 18.42 3.86 -7.07
CA LEU A 467 19.08 2.66 -7.54
C LEU A 467 19.10 1.55 -6.48
N SER A 468 19.35 1.89 -5.21
CA SER A 468 19.28 0.93 -4.11
C SER A 468 17.90 0.31 -3.97
N ASN A 469 16.84 1.13 -4.08
CA ASN A 469 15.47 0.64 -4.00
C ASN A 469 15.16 -0.27 -5.20
N TYR A 470 15.54 0.15 -6.41
CA TYR A 470 15.31 -0.61 -7.63
C TYR A 470 15.99 -1.98 -7.63
N ILE A 471 17.27 -2.04 -7.24
CA ILE A 471 18.02 -3.30 -7.14
C ILE A 471 17.34 -4.24 -6.13
N TRP A 472 16.95 -3.71 -4.97
CA TRP A 472 16.31 -4.52 -3.94
C TRP A 472 14.95 -5.07 -4.38
N ASP A 473 14.11 -4.21 -4.94
CA ASP A 473 12.77 -4.60 -5.38
C ASP A 473 12.85 -5.60 -6.55
N LEU A 474 13.85 -5.48 -7.43
CA LEU A 474 14.14 -6.46 -8.48
C LEU A 474 14.58 -7.82 -7.91
N ILE A 475 15.46 -7.84 -6.90
CA ILE A 475 15.87 -9.09 -6.22
C ILE A 475 14.65 -9.78 -5.61
N MET A 476 13.74 -9.02 -4.99
CA MET A 476 12.51 -9.57 -4.42
C MET A 476 11.53 -10.07 -5.49
N TYR A 477 11.52 -9.46 -6.68
CA TYR A 477 10.73 -9.90 -7.83
C TYR A 477 11.26 -11.19 -8.49
N VAL A 478 12.57 -11.43 -8.48
CA VAL A 478 13.16 -12.63 -9.08
C VAL A 478 12.56 -13.91 -8.49
N PHE A 479 12.23 -13.93 -7.19
CA PHE A 479 11.64 -15.10 -6.55
C PHE A 479 10.26 -15.51 -7.12
N PRO A 480 9.22 -14.64 -7.14
CA PRO A 480 7.94 -14.98 -7.74
C PRO A 480 8.06 -15.17 -9.27
N CYS A 481 8.98 -14.47 -9.96
CA CYS A 481 9.24 -14.68 -11.38
C CYS A 481 9.69 -16.12 -11.69
N VAL A 482 10.79 -16.55 -11.06
CA VAL A 482 11.35 -17.89 -11.27
C VAL A 482 10.37 -18.97 -10.83
N SER A 483 9.70 -18.77 -9.69
CA SER A 483 8.70 -19.72 -9.20
C SER A 483 7.51 -19.85 -10.17
N SER A 484 7.06 -18.75 -10.77
CA SER A 484 5.96 -18.78 -11.76
C SER A 484 6.37 -19.52 -13.02
N LEU A 485 7.59 -19.28 -13.54
CA LEU A 485 8.12 -19.99 -14.71
C LEU A 485 8.27 -21.50 -14.45
N ILE A 486 8.74 -21.87 -13.25
CA ILE A 486 8.81 -23.28 -12.82
C ILE A 486 7.40 -23.88 -12.74
N LEU A 487 6.42 -23.17 -12.16
CA LEU A 487 5.03 -23.66 -12.08
C LEU A 487 4.41 -23.84 -13.47
N ILE A 488 4.62 -22.90 -14.39
CA ILE A 488 4.14 -23.03 -15.78
C ILE A 488 4.71 -24.30 -16.44
N ASN A 489 5.99 -24.59 -16.20
CA ASN A 489 6.63 -25.79 -16.73
C ASN A 489 6.15 -27.08 -16.03
N VAL A 490 6.05 -27.10 -14.70
CA VAL A 490 5.61 -28.27 -13.90
C VAL A 490 4.16 -28.65 -14.19
N PHE A 491 3.29 -27.66 -14.42
CA PHE A 491 1.89 -27.91 -14.75
C PHE A 491 1.67 -28.23 -16.23
N GLU A 492 2.71 -28.15 -17.07
CA GLU A 492 2.71 -28.50 -18.51
C GLU A 492 1.66 -27.70 -19.29
N ILE A 493 1.69 -26.37 -19.17
CA ILE A 493 0.78 -25.51 -19.92
C ILE A 493 1.25 -25.41 -21.38
N SER A 494 0.77 -26.30 -22.25
CA SER A 494 1.25 -26.52 -23.62
C SER A 494 1.39 -25.22 -24.44
N ALA A 495 0.40 -24.33 -24.39
CA ALA A 495 0.41 -23.07 -25.15
C ALA A 495 1.49 -22.07 -24.69
N LEU A 496 2.00 -22.20 -23.45
CA LEU A 496 3.03 -21.31 -22.88
C LEU A 496 4.42 -21.95 -22.84
N THR A 497 4.50 -23.30 -22.75
CA THR A 497 5.76 -24.04 -22.73
C THR A 497 6.23 -24.43 -24.13
N GLY A 498 5.33 -24.54 -25.11
CA GLY A 498 5.63 -25.09 -26.42
C GLY A 498 5.98 -26.58 -26.41
N GLN A 499 5.67 -27.29 -25.32
CA GLN A 499 5.78 -28.75 -25.22
C GLN A 499 4.45 -29.39 -25.61
N ASP A 500 4.48 -30.46 -26.39
CA ASP A 500 3.30 -31.19 -26.88
C ASP A 500 2.28 -30.29 -27.62
N CYS A 501 2.80 -29.36 -28.41
CA CYS A 501 2.03 -28.39 -29.17
C CYS A 501 2.55 -28.32 -30.62
N ASP A 502 1.77 -28.85 -31.57
CA ASP A 502 2.14 -28.89 -33.00
C ASP A 502 2.07 -27.49 -33.67
N SER A 503 1.25 -26.59 -33.12
CA SER A 503 1.08 -25.19 -33.52
C SER A 503 2.14 -24.25 -32.94
N CYS A 504 2.92 -24.70 -31.95
CA CYS A 504 3.87 -23.86 -31.24
C CYS A 504 5.27 -23.88 -31.88
N SER A 505 5.96 -22.74 -31.84
CA SER A 505 7.37 -22.66 -32.21
C SER A 505 8.29 -23.12 -31.07
N SER A 506 9.54 -23.49 -31.38
CA SER A 506 10.57 -23.74 -30.36
C SER A 506 10.93 -22.50 -29.52
N GLU A 507 10.49 -21.31 -29.93
CA GLU A 507 10.79 -20.03 -29.29
C GLU A 507 9.69 -19.58 -28.31
N THR A 508 8.60 -20.34 -28.15
CA THR A 508 7.47 -19.96 -27.28
C THR A 508 7.87 -19.76 -25.83
N PHE A 509 8.58 -20.72 -25.21
CA PHE A 509 8.99 -20.57 -23.81
C PHE A 509 10.04 -19.46 -23.58
N PRO A 510 11.08 -19.29 -24.42
CA PRO A 510 11.94 -18.11 -24.38
C PRO A 510 11.19 -16.77 -24.44
N ALA A 511 10.15 -16.67 -25.27
CA ALA A 511 9.30 -15.48 -25.36
C ALA A 511 8.56 -15.21 -24.03
N VAL A 512 8.00 -16.23 -23.39
CA VAL A 512 7.38 -16.10 -22.05
C VAL A 512 8.42 -15.67 -21.00
N ILE A 513 9.62 -16.27 -20.99
CA ILE A 513 10.68 -15.86 -20.05
C ILE A 513 11.02 -14.38 -20.22
N LEU A 514 11.20 -13.92 -21.46
CA LEU A 514 11.52 -12.52 -21.74
C LEU A 514 10.38 -11.58 -21.30
N LEU A 515 9.12 -11.97 -21.53
CA LEU A 515 7.95 -11.22 -21.09
C LEU A 515 7.96 -11.01 -19.57
N PHE A 516 8.21 -12.07 -18.79
CA PHE A 516 8.32 -11.97 -17.33
C PHE A 516 9.50 -11.09 -16.89
N VAL A 517 10.69 -11.28 -17.47
CA VAL A 517 11.87 -10.48 -17.13
C VAL A 517 11.64 -8.99 -17.38
N LEU A 518 11.11 -8.62 -18.56
CA LEU A 518 10.81 -7.23 -18.88
C LEU A 518 9.67 -6.67 -18.02
N PHE A 519 8.67 -7.49 -17.69
CA PHE A 519 7.61 -7.10 -16.76
C PHE A 519 8.17 -6.71 -15.40
N GLY A 520 9.06 -7.53 -14.81
CA GLY A 520 9.73 -7.22 -13.54
C GLY A 520 10.51 -5.91 -13.57
N LEU A 521 11.23 -5.67 -14.67
CA LEU A 521 12.00 -4.45 -14.84
C LEU A 521 11.08 -3.22 -14.95
N ALA A 522 9.94 -3.32 -15.64
CA ALA A 522 9.02 -2.21 -15.91
C ALA A 522 7.99 -1.96 -14.78
N ILE A 523 7.63 -2.97 -13.99
CA ILE A 523 6.62 -2.83 -12.94
C ILE A 523 7.13 -2.05 -11.73
N CYS A 524 8.39 -2.21 -11.32
CA CYS A 524 8.95 -1.47 -10.19
C CYS A 524 8.94 0.06 -10.42
N PRO A 525 9.41 0.59 -11.58
CA PRO A 525 9.38 2.02 -11.90
C PRO A 525 7.96 2.58 -12.02
N PHE A 526 7.05 1.82 -12.63
CA PHE A 526 5.62 2.17 -12.69
C PHE A 526 5.06 2.39 -11.27
N THR A 527 5.42 1.48 -10.37
CA THR A 527 5.03 1.51 -8.97
C THR A 527 5.64 2.70 -8.20
N TYR A 528 6.86 3.14 -8.58
CA TYR A 528 7.48 4.34 -8.01
C TYR A 528 6.73 5.61 -8.37
N CYS A 529 6.23 5.71 -9.60
CA CYS A 529 5.37 6.82 -10.02
C CYS A 529 4.08 6.85 -9.21
N LEU A 530 3.43 5.69 -9.01
CA LEU A 530 2.23 5.58 -8.18
C LEU A 530 2.47 6.01 -6.72
N SER A 531 3.66 5.76 -6.17
CA SER A 531 3.99 6.17 -4.79
C SER A 531 3.87 7.67 -4.53
N PHE A 532 3.91 8.53 -5.56
CA PHE A 532 3.77 9.98 -5.40
C PHE A 532 2.31 10.46 -5.32
N LEU A 533 1.35 9.61 -5.66
CA LEU A 533 -0.09 9.91 -5.59
C LEU A 533 -0.65 9.72 -4.18
N PHE A 534 0.06 8.99 -3.32
CA PHE A 534 -0.40 8.61 -1.98
C PHE A 534 0.39 9.31 -0.87
N LYS A 535 -0.30 9.65 0.22
CA LYS A 535 0.29 10.22 1.44
C LYS A 535 0.37 9.21 2.59
N GLU A 536 -0.57 8.29 2.66
CA GLU A 536 -0.69 7.28 3.72
C GLU A 536 -0.41 5.89 3.16
N HIS A 537 0.35 5.07 3.90
CA HIS A 537 0.80 3.76 3.42
C HIS A 537 -0.34 2.73 3.30
N ALA A 538 -1.33 2.75 4.20
CA ALA A 538 -2.45 1.80 4.18
C ALA A 538 -3.37 2.02 2.97
N SER A 539 -3.73 3.27 2.67
CA SER A 539 -4.52 3.60 1.48
C SER A 539 -3.74 3.30 0.20
N ALA A 540 -2.44 3.59 0.18
CA ALA A 540 -1.58 3.28 -0.95
C ALA A 540 -1.59 1.77 -1.30
N GLN A 541 -1.59 0.89 -0.29
CA GLN A 541 -1.70 -0.56 -0.50
C GLN A 541 -3.00 -0.94 -1.23
N THR A 542 -4.15 -0.60 -0.63
CA THR A 542 -5.47 -1.03 -1.12
C THR A 542 -5.74 -0.49 -2.52
N TYR A 543 -5.51 0.81 -2.74
CA TYR A 543 -5.76 1.42 -4.05
C TYR A 543 -4.80 0.91 -5.12
N THR A 544 -3.55 0.61 -4.78
CA THR A 544 -2.60 0.03 -5.76
C THR A 544 -3.03 -1.38 -6.20
N ILE A 545 -3.55 -2.20 -5.28
CA ILE A 545 -4.10 -3.53 -5.64
C ILE A 545 -5.31 -3.36 -6.56
N VAL A 546 -6.28 -2.53 -6.19
CA VAL A 546 -7.50 -2.32 -6.99
C VAL A 546 -7.16 -1.75 -8.37
N LEU A 547 -6.28 -0.77 -8.45
CA LEU A 547 -5.86 -0.16 -9.71
C LEU A 547 -5.18 -1.17 -10.64
N ASN A 548 -4.24 -1.96 -10.11
CA ASN A 548 -3.56 -2.99 -10.89
C ASN A 548 -4.50 -4.14 -11.28
N PHE A 549 -5.44 -4.53 -10.42
CA PHE A 549 -6.46 -5.51 -10.78
C PHE A 549 -7.34 -5.02 -11.92
N MET A 550 -7.82 -3.77 -11.86
CA MET A 550 -8.64 -3.18 -12.92
C MET A 550 -7.86 -3.06 -14.24
N ILE A 551 -6.67 -2.47 -14.22
CA ILE A 551 -5.90 -2.22 -15.43
C ILE A 551 -5.26 -3.51 -15.98
N GLY A 552 -4.87 -4.44 -15.11
CA GLY A 552 -4.24 -5.69 -15.49
C GLY A 552 -5.23 -6.76 -15.92
N VAL A 553 -6.19 -7.09 -15.06
CA VAL A 553 -7.09 -8.25 -15.27
C VAL A 553 -8.36 -7.86 -16.02
N VAL A 554 -9.06 -6.81 -15.57
CA VAL A 554 -10.36 -6.43 -16.16
C VAL A 554 -10.18 -5.89 -17.58
N LEU A 555 -9.18 -5.06 -17.82
CA LEU A 555 -8.90 -4.58 -19.18
C LEU A 555 -8.36 -5.70 -20.09
N MET A 556 -7.61 -6.67 -19.57
CA MET A 556 -7.19 -7.84 -20.34
C MET A 556 -8.40 -8.65 -20.82
N ILE A 557 -9.36 -8.95 -19.93
CA ILE A 557 -10.60 -9.66 -20.30
C ILE A 557 -11.43 -8.82 -21.28
N THR A 558 -11.53 -7.51 -21.04
CA THR A 558 -12.22 -6.60 -21.97
C THR A 558 -11.56 -6.62 -23.34
N SER A 559 -10.23 -6.55 -23.41
CA SER A 559 -9.45 -6.62 -24.65
C SER A 559 -9.73 -7.91 -25.41
N PHE A 560 -9.71 -9.05 -24.71
CA PHE A 560 -10.02 -10.35 -25.29
C PHE A 560 -11.40 -10.39 -25.94
N ILE A 561 -12.43 -9.96 -25.22
CA ILE A 561 -13.81 -9.95 -25.72
C ILE A 561 -13.93 -9.04 -26.95
N LEU A 562 -13.25 -7.90 -26.94
CA LEU A 562 -13.27 -6.96 -28.07
C LEU A 562 -12.51 -7.48 -29.30
N ASP A 563 -11.45 -8.27 -29.11
CA ASP A 563 -10.73 -8.93 -30.22
C ASP A 563 -11.56 -10.06 -30.85
N THR A 564 -12.33 -10.81 -30.05
CA THR A 564 -13.16 -11.92 -30.54
C THR A 564 -14.35 -11.44 -31.39
N VAL A 565 -14.79 -10.19 -31.22
CA VAL A 565 -15.93 -9.63 -31.96
C VAL A 565 -15.43 -8.77 -33.11
N ASP A 566 -15.66 -9.22 -34.35
CA ASP A 566 -15.18 -8.57 -35.58
C ASP A 566 -15.52 -7.07 -35.66
N SER A 567 -16.70 -6.67 -35.20
CA SER A 567 -17.16 -5.27 -35.27
C SER A 567 -16.41 -4.32 -34.31
N THR A 568 -15.71 -4.85 -33.32
CA THR A 568 -15.00 -4.07 -32.29
C THR A 568 -13.48 -4.19 -32.33
N SER A 569 -12.94 -5.08 -33.17
CA SER A 569 -11.49 -5.35 -33.26
C SER A 569 -10.66 -4.12 -33.65
N ASP A 570 -11.14 -3.30 -34.60
CA ASP A 570 -10.46 -2.06 -35.00
C ASP A 570 -10.39 -1.04 -33.85
N ALA A 571 -11.46 -0.91 -33.07
CA ALA A 571 -11.50 -0.03 -31.92
C ALA A 571 -10.56 -0.54 -30.81
N ASN A 572 -10.48 -1.86 -30.62
CA ASN A 572 -9.61 -2.46 -29.62
C ASN A 572 -8.13 -2.23 -29.92
N SER A 573 -7.73 -2.26 -31.19
CA SER A 573 -6.36 -1.96 -31.61
C SER A 573 -5.89 -0.57 -31.14
N VAL A 574 -6.80 0.42 -31.15
CA VAL A 574 -6.53 1.77 -30.63
C VAL A 574 -6.53 1.78 -29.09
N LEU A 575 -7.43 1.05 -28.43
CA LEU A 575 -7.48 0.98 -26.97
C LEU A 575 -6.24 0.30 -26.37
N LYS A 576 -5.78 -0.79 -26.99
CA LYS A 576 -4.54 -1.49 -26.64
C LYS A 576 -3.34 -0.55 -26.59
N PHE A 577 -3.24 0.42 -27.51
CA PHE A 577 -2.17 1.43 -27.49
C PHE A 577 -2.09 2.18 -26.14
N PHE A 578 -3.23 2.55 -25.55
CA PHE A 578 -3.27 3.22 -24.25
C PHE A 578 -3.09 2.25 -23.09
N TRP A 579 -3.69 1.06 -23.16
CA TRP A 579 -3.60 0.07 -22.08
C TRP A 579 -2.19 -0.52 -21.94
N ARG A 580 -1.40 -0.58 -23.03
CA ARG A 580 0.00 -1.00 -23.04
C ARG A 580 0.95 -0.13 -22.21
N PHE A 581 0.52 1.05 -21.75
CA PHE A 581 1.29 1.81 -20.77
C PHE A 581 1.34 1.12 -19.40
N SER A 582 0.42 0.18 -19.11
CA SER A 582 0.45 -0.62 -17.90
C SER A 582 1.28 -1.88 -18.09
N PRO A 583 2.36 -2.09 -17.31
CA PRO A 583 3.16 -3.30 -17.40
C PRO A 583 2.35 -4.57 -17.12
N LEU A 584 1.37 -4.51 -16.21
CA LEU A 584 0.56 -5.67 -15.87
C LEU A 584 -0.45 -6.03 -16.98
N PHE A 585 -0.96 -5.03 -17.70
CA PHE A 585 -1.76 -5.29 -18.90
C PHE A 585 -0.91 -5.99 -19.97
N ASN A 586 0.34 -5.55 -20.19
CA ASN A 586 1.24 -6.19 -21.17
C ASN A 586 1.55 -7.64 -20.82
N LEU A 587 1.75 -7.96 -19.54
CA LEU A 587 1.93 -9.35 -19.10
C LEU A 587 0.69 -10.18 -19.44
N GLY A 588 -0.50 -9.70 -19.09
CA GLY A 588 -1.75 -10.45 -19.31
C GLY A 588 -2.15 -10.57 -20.76
N ASN A 589 -2.15 -9.46 -21.50
CA ASN A 589 -2.43 -9.46 -22.92
C ASN A 589 -1.40 -10.29 -23.69
N GLY A 590 -0.12 -10.26 -23.30
CA GLY A 590 0.92 -11.05 -23.94
C GLY A 590 0.74 -12.56 -23.74
N LEU A 591 0.48 -13.00 -22.50
CA LEU A 591 0.17 -14.41 -22.22
C LEU A 591 -1.10 -14.86 -22.96
N LEU A 592 -2.11 -14.00 -22.99
CA LEU A 592 -3.37 -14.32 -23.64
C LEU A 592 -3.24 -14.39 -25.16
N SER A 593 -2.50 -13.46 -25.77
CA SER A 593 -2.26 -13.44 -27.22
C SER A 593 -1.51 -14.68 -27.70
N MET A 594 -0.63 -15.25 -26.86
CA MET A 594 -0.02 -16.56 -27.15
C MET A 594 -1.05 -17.69 -27.16
N VAL A 595 -1.95 -17.71 -26.18
CA VAL A 595 -3.00 -18.73 -26.09
C VAL A 595 -4.01 -18.61 -27.23
N THR A 596 -4.38 -17.39 -27.64
CA THR A 596 -5.31 -17.20 -28.76
C THR A 596 -4.68 -17.56 -30.10
N ASN A 597 -3.41 -17.18 -30.33
CA ASN A 597 -2.70 -17.55 -31.54
C ASN A 597 -2.59 -19.07 -31.71
N ASP A 598 -2.42 -19.80 -30.61
CA ASP A 598 -2.46 -21.28 -30.62
C ASP A 598 -3.83 -21.81 -31.10
N ILE A 599 -4.93 -21.27 -30.55
CA ILE A 599 -6.30 -21.63 -30.96
C ILE A 599 -6.54 -21.32 -32.44
N ASP A 600 -6.17 -20.12 -32.90
CA ASP A 600 -6.38 -19.69 -34.28
C ASP A 600 -5.60 -20.57 -35.26
N THR A 601 -4.36 -20.93 -34.92
CA THR A 601 -3.53 -21.83 -35.73
C THR A 601 -4.19 -23.22 -35.87
N ILE A 602 -4.76 -23.76 -34.78
CA ILE A 602 -5.44 -25.06 -34.79
C ILE A 602 -6.76 -24.99 -35.58
N GLN A 603 -7.55 -23.93 -35.38
CA GLN A 603 -8.89 -23.79 -35.97
C GLN A 603 -8.84 -23.51 -37.48
N TYR A 604 -7.88 -22.69 -37.93
CA TYR A 604 -7.78 -22.27 -39.33
C TYR A 604 -6.68 -23.00 -40.11
N SER A 605 -5.89 -23.86 -39.47
CA SER A 605 -4.76 -24.58 -40.09
C SER A 605 -3.77 -23.63 -40.79
N GLU A 606 -3.56 -22.44 -40.22
CA GLU A 606 -2.56 -21.50 -40.69
C GLU A 606 -1.14 -21.94 -40.28
N GLY A 607 -0.11 -21.44 -40.98
CA GLY A 607 1.28 -21.77 -40.67
C GLY A 607 1.72 -21.22 -39.30
N THR A 608 2.75 -21.82 -38.71
CA THR A 608 3.28 -21.38 -37.41
C THR A 608 3.79 -19.93 -37.46
N THR A 609 3.19 -19.06 -36.67
CA THR A 609 3.62 -17.67 -36.51
C THR A 609 4.74 -17.59 -35.45
N SER A 610 5.74 -16.72 -35.66
CA SER A 610 6.77 -16.50 -34.65
C SER A 610 6.15 -15.83 -33.42
N PRO A 611 6.42 -16.30 -32.19
CA PRO A 611 5.93 -15.66 -30.98
C PRO A 611 6.36 -14.19 -30.84
N PHE A 612 7.54 -13.84 -31.35
CA PHE A 612 8.07 -12.47 -31.29
C PHE A 612 7.46 -11.52 -32.33
N SER A 613 6.52 -12.00 -33.15
CA SER A 613 5.81 -11.14 -34.09
C SER A 613 5.04 -10.05 -33.36
N GLY A 614 4.83 -8.91 -34.03
CA GLY A 614 4.00 -7.83 -33.49
C GLY A 614 2.56 -8.27 -33.22
N ASP A 615 2.07 -9.26 -33.97
CA ASP A 615 0.70 -9.75 -33.86
C ASP A 615 0.49 -10.67 -32.65
N VAL A 616 1.57 -11.20 -32.05
CA VAL A 616 1.52 -12.09 -30.88
C VAL A 616 1.98 -11.39 -29.58
N ILE A 617 3.29 -11.19 -29.35
CA ILE A 617 3.78 -10.48 -28.14
C ILE A 617 4.79 -9.36 -28.41
N GLY A 618 5.18 -9.13 -29.66
CA GLY A 618 6.26 -8.21 -30.01
C GLY A 618 6.02 -6.78 -29.55
N TRP A 619 4.78 -6.29 -29.64
CA TRP A 619 4.42 -4.95 -29.15
C TRP A 619 4.47 -4.87 -27.62
N GLU A 620 3.98 -5.89 -26.93
CA GLU A 620 3.95 -5.96 -25.47
C GLU A 620 5.37 -5.89 -24.89
N LEU A 621 6.32 -6.62 -25.50
CA LEU A 621 7.74 -6.57 -25.12
C LEU A 621 8.36 -5.18 -25.34
N LEU A 622 8.08 -4.56 -26.50
CA LEU A 622 8.58 -3.23 -26.83
C LEU A 622 8.06 -2.16 -25.86
N TYR A 623 6.77 -2.22 -25.51
CA TYR A 623 6.17 -1.30 -24.54
C TYR A 623 6.71 -1.52 -23.12
N LEU A 624 6.97 -2.75 -22.70
CA LEU A 624 7.64 -3.01 -21.42
C LEU A 624 9.04 -2.40 -21.36
N ALA A 625 9.84 -2.54 -22.42
CA ALA A 625 11.16 -1.92 -22.50
C ALA A 625 11.08 -0.38 -22.50
N LEU A 626 10.11 0.20 -23.20
CA LEU A 626 9.89 1.65 -23.26
C LEU A 626 9.44 2.21 -21.90
N THR A 627 8.43 1.57 -21.29
CA THR A 627 7.83 2.01 -20.01
C THR A 627 8.83 1.94 -18.86
N LEU A 628 9.77 1.00 -18.87
CA LEU A 628 10.92 0.98 -17.95
C LEU A 628 11.65 2.33 -17.92
N VAL A 629 12.07 2.82 -19.10
CA VAL A 629 12.85 4.06 -19.21
C VAL A 629 11.99 5.28 -18.86
N ILE A 630 10.76 5.32 -19.38
CA ILE A 630 9.83 6.44 -19.15
C ILE A 630 9.51 6.56 -17.66
N TYR A 631 9.09 5.50 -17.00
CA TYR A 631 8.68 5.55 -15.60
C TYR A 631 9.86 5.74 -14.64
N MET A 632 11.05 5.18 -14.92
CA MET A 632 12.23 5.50 -14.11
C MET A 632 12.63 6.96 -14.22
N SER A 633 12.65 7.51 -15.44
CA SER A 633 12.98 8.91 -15.68
C SER A 633 11.93 9.83 -15.03
N LEU A 634 10.65 9.49 -15.15
CA LEU A 634 9.55 10.23 -14.53
C LEU A 634 9.62 10.19 -13.01
N ALA A 635 9.87 9.02 -12.39
CA ALA A 635 9.98 8.89 -10.95
C ALA A 635 11.14 9.74 -10.39
N VAL A 636 12.30 9.70 -11.04
CA VAL A 636 13.47 10.52 -10.67
C VAL A 636 13.19 12.01 -10.91
N TYR A 637 12.55 12.37 -12.01
CA TYR A 637 12.18 13.76 -12.33
C TYR A 637 11.16 14.33 -11.33
N LEU A 638 10.12 13.58 -10.98
CA LEU A 638 9.13 13.98 -9.98
C LEU A 638 9.77 14.17 -8.60
N ASP A 639 10.75 13.34 -8.26
CA ASP A 639 11.47 13.48 -7.00
C ASP A 639 12.44 14.65 -6.99
N TYR A 640 13.18 14.82 -8.08
CA TYR A 640 14.11 15.92 -8.25
C TYR A 640 13.37 17.26 -8.25
N SER A 641 12.27 17.35 -9.00
CA SER A 641 11.42 18.55 -9.00
C SER A 641 10.82 18.83 -7.62
N LYS A 642 10.34 17.85 -6.87
CA LYS A 642 9.85 18.11 -5.50
C LYS A 642 10.95 18.48 -4.50
N THR A 643 12.15 17.92 -4.64
CA THR A 643 13.27 18.15 -3.73
C THR A 643 14.00 19.47 -4.02
N PHE A 644 14.11 19.83 -5.30
CA PHE A 644 14.88 20.98 -5.79
C PHE A 644 14.05 22.00 -6.58
N ALA A 645 12.72 21.96 -6.52
CA ALA A 645 11.83 22.90 -7.23
C ALA A 645 12.31 24.32 -6.98
N LYS A 646 12.86 25.00 -7.99
CA LYS A 646 13.25 26.41 -7.83
C LYS A 646 12.03 27.19 -7.38
N ALA A 647 12.20 28.02 -6.34
CA ALA A 647 11.24 29.06 -6.02
C ALA A 647 10.89 29.77 -7.32
N LYS A 648 9.61 29.68 -7.71
CA LYS A 648 9.08 30.54 -8.75
C LYS A 648 9.16 31.92 -8.13
N ASP A 649 10.01 32.79 -8.68
CA ASP A 649 9.99 34.21 -8.38
C ASP A 649 8.61 34.73 -8.78
N ASP A 650 7.63 34.59 -7.90
CA ASP A 650 6.41 35.37 -7.99
C ASP A 650 6.81 36.79 -7.60
N ILE A 651 7.16 37.58 -8.62
CA ILE A 651 7.45 39.02 -8.61
C ILE A 651 6.18 39.84 -8.24
N HIS A 652 5.23 39.24 -7.54
CA HIS A 652 4.00 39.85 -7.06
C HIS A 652 3.92 39.71 -5.55
N ASP A 653 4.62 40.60 -4.83
CA ASP A 653 4.01 41.68 -4.04
C ASP A 653 5.09 42.20 -3.07
N HIS A 654 5.95 43.11 -3.57
CA HIS A 654 6.88 43.92 -2.76
C HIS A 654 6.13 44.98 -1.92
N LYS A 655 4.94 44.66 -1.42
CA LYS A 655 4.34 45.50 -0.39
C LYS A 655 5.15 45.29 0.88
N ASN A 656 5.92 46.33 1.20
CA ASN A 656 6.35 46.64 2.56
C ASN A 656 5.13 46.56 3.49
N TYR A 657 4.79 45.38 3.96
CA TYR A 657 4.05 45.20 5.20
C TYR A 657 5.07 45.36 6.33
N GLY A 658 5.60 46.59 6.45
CA GLY A 658 6.04 47.08 7.74
C GLY A 658 4.76 47.38 8.51
N GLU A 659 4.21 46.38 9.18
CA GLU A 659 3.55 46.72 10.44
C GLU A 659 4.66 47.35 11.28
N ASN A 660 4.47 48.62 11.68
CA ASN A 660 5.40 49.35 12.53
C ASN A 660 5.38 48.74 13.93
N HIS A 661 5.88 47.52 14.07
CA HIS A 661 6.22 46.97 15.36
C HIS A 661 7.57 47.58 15.72
N GLU A 662 7.70 48.09 16.95
CA GLU A 662 9.00 48.48 17.49
C GLU A 662 9.88 47.22 17.50
N ILE A 663 10.76 47.12 16.52
CA ILE A 663 11.80 46.09 16.49
C ILE A 663 12.74 46.45 17.62
N ASP A 664 12.97 45.50 18.53
CA ASP A 664 13.89 45.71 19.64
C ASP A 664 15.28 46.06 19.07
N GLU A 665 15.92 47.04 19.71
CA GLU A 665 17.26 47.52 19.39
C GLU A 665 18.28 46.38 19.27
N ASP A 666 18.14 45.31 20.05
CA ASP A 666 19.01 44.14 19.97
C ASP A 666 18.86 43.36 18.65
N VAL A 667 17.64 43.14 18.18
CA VAL A 667 17.33 42.49 16.89
C VAL A 667 17.74 43.37 15.72
N GLN A 668 17.49 44.67 15.80
CA GLN A 668 17.89 45.61 14.76
C GLN A 668 19.42 45.70 14.65
N ASN A 669 20.12 45.77 15.79
CA ASN A 669 21.60 45.75 15.80
C ASN A 669 22.16 44.45 15.20
N GLU A 670 21.53 43.30 15.45
CA GLU A 670 21.94 42.03 14.84
C GLU A 670 21.66 42.01 13.32
N ALA A 671 20.50 42.50 12.90
CA ALA A 671 20.16 42.62 11.49
C ALA A 671 21.14 43.56 10.76
N ASP A 672 21.50 44.69 11.39
CA ASP A 672 22.48 45.64 10.89
C ASP A 672 23.88 45.02 10.83
N ARG A 673 24.28 44.24 11.84
CA ARG A 673 25.54 43.47 11.86
C ARG A 673 25.64 42.51 10.67
N VAL A 674 24.56 41.80 10.39
CA VAL A 674 24.49 40.89 9.24
C VAL A 674 24.50 41.65 7.91
N ALA A 675 23.78 42.76 7.82
CA ALA A 675 23.71 43.59 6.63
C ALA A 675 25.03 44.31 6.33
N ALA A 676 25.81 44.67 7.36
CA ALA A 676 27.12 45.30 7.25
C ALA A 676 28.23 44.33 6.81
N GLY A 677 27.98 43.01 6.81
CA GLY A 677 28.96 41.99 6.44
C GLY A 677 29.79 41.45 7.62
N ASP A 678 29.60 41.97 8.83
CA ASP A 678 30.31 41.52 10.04
C ASP A 678 29.97 40.07 10.44
N ALA A 679 28.94 39.47 9.82
CA ALA A 679 28.54 38.07 9.98
C ALA A 679 29.04 37.16 8.84
N ASP A 680 29.87 37.64 7.90
CA ASP A 680 30.34 36.83 6.77
C ASP A 680 31.26 35.66 7.19
N GLY A 681 31.93 35.81 8.33
CA GLY A 681 32.72 34.74 8.95
C GLY A 681 31.93 33.80 9.88
N ASP A 682 30.64 34.06 10.10
CA ASP A 682 29.81 33.25 10.97
C ASP A 682 29.51 31.88 10.31
N ALA A 683 29.40 30.83 11.13
CA ALA A 683 29.16 29.49 10.61
C ALA A 683 27.70 29.29 10.14
N VAL A 684 26.77 30.10 10.66
CA VAL A 684 25.39 30.18 10.18
C VAL A 684 25.07 31.65 9.96
N LYS A 685 24.57 32.01 8.78
CA LYS A 685 24.16 33.39 8.48
C LYS A 685 22.83 33.37 7.73
N LEU A 686 21.85 34.13 8.23
CA LEU A 686 20.54 34.34 7.60
C LEU A 686 20.39 35.80 7.23
N VAL A 687 19.95 36.08 6.00
CA VAL A 687 19.72 37.44 5.49
C VAL A 687 18.32 37.54 4.93
N GLY A 688 17.45 38.27 5.61
CA GLY A 688 16.11 38.59 5.13
C GLY A 688 15.21 37.37 4.92
N LEU A 689 15.41 36.29 5.67
CA LEU A 689 14.77 35.01 5.39
C LEU A 689 13.26 35.08 5.62
N ARG A 690 12.47 34.73 4.60
CA ARG A 690 11.00 34.82 4.61
C ARG A 690 10.36 33.56 4.06
N LYS A 691 9.24 33.12 4.65
CA LYS A 691 8.42 32.02 4.14
C LYS A 691 6.93 32.32 4.15
N VAL A 692 6.31 32.17 2.99
CA VAL A 692 4.86 32.17 2.78
C VAL A 692 4.44 30.80 2.24
N TYR A 693 3.44 30.18 2.87
CA TYR A 693 2.89 28.90 2.42
C TYR A 693 1.78 29.11 1.36
N PRO A 694 1.51 28.12 0.49
CA PRO A 694 0.37 28.13 -0.41
C PRO A 694 -0.93 28.33 0.41
N GLY A 695 -1.67 29.40 0.13
CA GLY A 695 -2.78 29.86 0.97
C GLY A 695 -2.52 31.17 1.73
N GLY A 696 -1.36 31.81 1.54
CA GLY A 696 -1.08 33.17 1.99
C GLY A 696 -0.60 33.29 3.46
N LYS A 697 -0.57 32.19 4.21
CA LYS A 697 -0.05 32.20 5.59
C LYS A 697 1.45 32.48 5.60
N VAL A 698 1.83 33.62 6.18
CA VAL A 698 3.23 33.98 6.42
C VAL A 698 3.71 33.27 7.68
N ALA A 699 4.72 32.43 7.55
CA ALA A 699 5.27 31.64 8.66
C ALA A 699 6.58 32.21 9.22
N VAL A 700 7.34 32.90 8.38
CA VAL A 700 8.55 33.66 8.75
C VAL A 700 8.53 34.93 7.92
N ARG A 701 8.64 36.11 8.54
CA ARG A 701 8.47 37.40 7.87
C ARG A 701 9.81 37.98 7.39
N ASN A 702 10.74 38.25 8.30
CA ASN A 702 12.05 38.81 7.98
C ASN A 702 13.07 38.42 9.07
N LEU A 703 13.78 37.31 8.88
CA LEU A 703 14.72 36.80 9.87
C LEU A 703 16.17 36.99 9.42
N SER A 704 16.94 37.76 10.20
CA SER A 704 18.35 38.07 9.92
C SER A 704 19.19 37.93 11.19
N PHE A 705 20.11 36.97 11.23
CA PHE A 705 21.09 36.81 12.32
C PHE A 705 22.25 35.91 11.87
N GLY A 706 23.38 36.00 12.58
CA GLY A 706 24.55 35.15 12.39
C GLY A 706 24.99 34.44 13.69
N LEU A 707 25.50 33.21 13.57
CA LEU A 707 25.96 32.39 14.70
C LEU A 707 27.43 32.00 14.56
N LYS A 708 28.21 32.22 15.63
CA LYS A 708 29.65 31.97 15.67
C LYS A 708 29.94 30.52 16.05
N ARG A 709 31.06 29.96 15.58
CA ARG A 709 31.50 28.61 16.00
C ARG A 709 31.74 28.56 17.51
N GLY A 710 31.31 27.48 18.15
CA GLY A 710 31.37 27.30 19.60
C GLY A 710 30.16 27.86 20.35
N GLU A 711 29.27 28.58 19.67
CA GLU A 711 28.05 29.15 20.25
C GLU A 711 26.92 28.12 20.28
N CYS A 712 26.23 28.06 21.42
CA CYS A 712 24.97 27.37 21.57
C CYS A 712 23.80 28.37 21.53
N PHE A 713 22.98 28.29 20.48
CA PHE A 713 21.89 29.19 20.21
C PHE A 713 20.54 28.57 20.59
N GLY A 714 19.88 29.15 21.59
CA GLY A 714 18.53 28.80 22.03
C GLY A 714 17.47 29.55 21.23
N PHE A 715 16.66 28.82 20.46
CA PHE A 715 15.60 29.40 19.63
C PHE A 715 14.22 29.11 20.25
N LEU A 716 13.65 30.12 20.90
CA LEU A 716 12.42 30.08 21.70
C LEU A 716 11.24 30.75 20.99
N GLY A 717 10.01 30.41 21.39
CA GLY A 717 8.79 30.95 20.76
C GLY A 717 7.57 30.11 21.08
N ILE A 718 6.37 30.68 20.94
CA ILE A 718 5.12 29.90 21.06
C ILE A 718 4.98 28.90 19.89
N ASN A 719 4.08 27.93 20.03
CA ASN A 719 3.71 27.06 18.92
C ASN A 719 3.13 27.91 17.78
N GLY A 720 3.64 27.70 16.57
CA GLY A 720 3.24 28.51 15.41
C GLY A 720 4.06 29.79 15.17
N ALA A 721 5.01 30.14 16.05
CA ALA A 721 5.85 31.34 15.90
C ALA A 721 6.79 31.34 14.67
N GLY A 722 7.02 30.18 14.02
CA GLY A 722 7.89 30.07 12.84
C GLY A 722 9.16 29.25 13.04
N LYS A 723 9.53 28.89 14.28
CA LYS A 723 10.77 28.15 14.62
C LYS A 723 11.04 26.92 13.76
N THR A 724 10.09 25.99 13.73
CA THR A 724 10.19 24.74 12.96
C THR A 724 10.26 25.02 11.47
N THR A 725 9.57 26.05 10.97
CA THR A 725 9.66 26.48 9.58
C THR A 725 11.04 27.01 9.25
N THR A 726 11.65 27.83 10.12
CA THR A 726 13.03 28.30 9.96
C THR A 726 14.01 27.14 9.90
N MET A 727 13.91 26.18 10.83
CA MET A 727 14.81 25.03 10.84
C MET A 727 14.66 24.18 9.57
N LYS A 728 13.42 23.96 9.12
CA LYS A 728 13.13 23.29 7.85
C LYS A 728 13.67 24.01 6.62
N MET A 729 13.79 25.34 6.66
CA MET A 729 14.46 26.10 5.61
C MET A 729 15.96 25.88 5.63
N LEU A 730 16.59 25.94 6.81
CA LEU A 730 18.03 25.71 6.95
C LEU A 730 18.45 24.29 6.56
N THR A 731 17.62 23.28 6.83
CA THR A 731 17.88 21.89 6.42
C THR A 731 17.50 21.59 4.97
N GLY A 732 16.81 22.52 4.29
CA GLY A 732 16.34 22.36 2.92
C GLY A 732 15.12 21.43 2.75
N ASP A 733 14.30 21.22 3.80
CA ASP A 733 12.97 20.57 3.71
C ASP A 733 11.96 21.49 3.03
N VAL A 734 12.02 22.78 3.38
CA VAL A 734 11.11 23.82 2.89
C VAL A 734 11.96 24.90 2.25
N GLN A 735 11.69 25.26 1.00
CA GLN A 735 12.43 26.39 0.41
C GLN A 735 11.93 27.73 0.95
N PRO A 736 12.84 28.69 1.23
CA PRO A 736 12.45 30.07 1.53
C PRO A 736 11.69 30.68 0.36
N SER A 737 10.74 31.57 0.67
CA SER A 737 10.04 32.38 -0.33
C SER A 737 10.91 33.57 -0.76
N HIS A 738 11.63 34.19 0.19
CA HIS A 738 12.60 35.27 -0.07
C HIS A 738 13.75 35.17 0.95
N GLY A 739 14.83 35.88 0.67
CA GLY A 739 16.04 35.90 1.51
C GLY A 739 17.02 34.79 1.18
N THR A 740 18.21 34.88 1.77
CA THR A 740 19.30 33.92 1.58
C THR A 740 19.81 33.43 2.92
N ALA A 741 20.40 32.23 2.94
CA ALA A 741 21.08 31.73 4.13
C ALA A 741 22.30 30.91 3.73
N THR A 742 23.35 31.00 4.55
CA THR A 742 24.59 30.26 4.35
C THR A 742 24.93 29.46 5.61
N LEU A 743 25.45 28.24 5.39
CA LEU A 743 25.85 27.29 6.42
C LEU A 743 27.27 26.81 6.10
N GLY A 744 28.22 27.10 6.99
CA GLY A 744 29.63 26.80 6.78
C GLY A 744 30.25 27.47 5.55
N GLY A 745 29.70 28.62 5.14
CA GLY A 745 30.08 29.34 3.92
C GLY A 745 29.41 28.84 2.63
N PHE A 746 28.57 27.80 2.70
CA PHE A 746 27.82 27.27 1.56
C PHE A 746 26.37 27.78 1.56
N ASP A 747 25.86 28.18 0.41
CA ASP A 747 24.48 28.66 0.27
C ASP A 747 23.46 27.51 0.27
N ILE A 748 22.39 27.65 1.05
CA ILE A 748 21.38 26.59 1.25
C ILE A 748 20.51 26.30 0.03
N LEU A 749 20.52 27.17 -0.99
CA LEU A 749 19.74 26.98 -2.22
C LEU A 749 20.59 26.35 -3.32
N SER A 750 21.78 26.90 -3.56
CA SER A 750 22.67 26.50 -4.65
C SER A 750 23.60 25.33 -4.30
N GLN A 751 24.03 25.21 -3.04
CA GLN A 751 25.06 24.26 -2.59
C GLN A 751 24.54 23.28 -1.52
N GLN A 752 23.34 22.74 -1.73
CA GLN A 752 22.65 21.88 -0.77
C GLN A 752 23.41 20.61 -0.38
N ILE A 753 24.22 20.05 -1.29
CA ILE A 753 24.93 18.79 -1.04
C ILE A 753 26.04 19.02 -0.02
N GLU A 754 26.81 20.09 -0.18
CA GLU A 754 27.89 20.51 0.71
C GLU A 754 27.33 20.89 2.09
N VAL A 755 26.24 21.66 2.12
CA VAL A 755 25.52 22.03 3.34
C VAL A 755 25.08 20.79 4.13
N ARG A 756 24.43 19.81 3.50
CA ARG A 756 23.93 18.58 4.14
C ARG A 756 25.04 17.69 4.71
N ARG A 757 26.26 17.77 4.15
CA ARG A 757 27.42 17.05 4.69
C ARG A 757 27.84 17.61 6.05
N GLN A 758 27.65 18.91 6.29
CA GLN A 758 28.12 19.60 7.49
C GLN A 758 27.08 19.69 8.61
N ILE A 759 25.81 19.36 8.35
CA ILE A 759 24.72 19.47 9.32
C ILE A 759 24.43 18.12 10.00
N GLY A 760 24.32 18.15 11.33
CA GLY A 760 23.62 17.14 12.11
C GLY A 760 22.22 17.64 12.45
N TYR A 761 21.16 16.92 12.05
CA TYR A 761 19.78 17.34 12.28
C TYR A 761 19.00 16.31 13.09
N CYS A 762 18.38 16.77 14.18
CA CYS A 762 17.52 15.98 15.04
C CYS A 762 16.08 16.52 14.94
N PRO A 763 15.22 15.94 14.08
CA PRO A 763 13.84 16.42 13.85
C PRO A 763 12.99 16.34 15.12
N GLN A 764 11.86 17.06 15.18
CA GLN A 764 10.95 17.02 16.34
C GLN A 764 10.38 15.61 16.59
N PHE A 765 10.04 14.90 15.51
CA PHE A 765 9.61 13.50 15.55
C PHE A 765 10.82 12.58 15.37
N ASP A 766 10.81 11.42 16.03
CA ASP A 766 11.88 10.43 15.87
C ASP A 766 11.74 9.71 14.54
N ALA A 767 12.47 10.19 13.52
CA ALA A 767 12.49 9.70 12.14
C ALA A 767 13.21 8.33 11.97
N LEU A 768 13.03 7.43 12.93
CA LEU A 768 13.71 6.14 13.02
C LEU A 768 13.04 5.04 12.20
N PHE A 769 13.80 4.01 11.83
CA PHE A 769 13.27 2.81 11.20
C PHE A 769 12.91 1.78 12.26
N ASP A 770 11.62 1.51 12.45
CA ASP A 770 11.12 0.64 13.54
C ASP A 770 11.81 -0.72 13.65
N LEU A 771 12.16 -1.32 12.50
CA LEU A 771 12.73 -2.67 12.41
C LEU A 771 14.25 -2.71 12.37
N LEU A 772 14.95 -1.59 12.50
CA LEU A 772 16.41 -1.57 12.65
C LEU A 772 16.78 -1.43 14.14
N SER A 773 17.91 -2.04 14.54
CA SER A 773 18.42 -1.90 15.91
C SER A 773 19.14 -0.56 16.12
N VAL A 774 19.40 -0.18 17.38
CA VAL A 774 20.19 1.00 17.74
C VAL A 774 21.53 1.01 17.01
N ARG A 775 22.29 -0.10 17.08
CA ARG A 775 23.59 -0.24 16.39
C ARG A 775 23.47 -0.02 14.89
N GLU A 776 22.48 -0.65 14.26
CA GLU A 776 22.32 -0.63 12.80
C GLU A 776 21.93 0.76 12.28
N HIS A 777 21.22 1.56 13.07
CA HIS A 777 20.96 2.96 12.74
C HIS A 777 22.27 3.76 12.71
N LEU A 778 23.10 3.63 13.74
CA LEU A 778 24.35 4.38 13.84
C LEU A 778 25.35 3.94 12.76
N GLU A 779 25.42 2.65 12.45
CA GLU A 779 26.19 2.14 11.31
C GLU A 779 25.70 2.71 9.98
N LEU A 780 24.38 2.76 9.76
CA LEU A 780 23.78 3.30 8.54
C LEU A 780 24.13 4.78 8.35
N PHE A 781 23.86 5.61 9.36
CA PHE A 781 24.12 7.05 9.27
C PHE A 781 25.62 7.39 9.29
N GLY A 782 26.45 6.62 9.99
CA GLY A 782 27.90 6.75 9.92
C GLY A 782 28.47 6.41 8.53
N ALA A 783 27.95 5.36 7.88
CA ALA A 783 28.33 5.03 6.51
C ALA A 783 27.86 6.10 5.51
N ILE A 784 26.68 6.70 5.71
CA ILE A 784 26.16 7.80 4.88
C ILE A 784 27.04 9.05 5.02
N LYS A 785 27.45 9.39 6.24
CA LYS A 785 28.35 10.52 6.56
C LYS A 785 29.80 10.30 6.09
N GLY A 786 30.13 9.11 5.59
CA GLY A 786 31.40 8.80 4.95
C GLY A 786 32.48 8.25 5.89
N ILE A 787 32.12 7.87 7.12
CA ILE A 787 33.06 7.28 8.08
C ILE A 787 33.65 5.99 7.48
N PRO A 788 34.98 5.83 7.44
CA PRO A 788 35.61 4.61 6.95
C PRO A 788 35.17 3.37 7.72
N GLN A 789 34.96 2.25 7.01
CA GLN A 789 34.48 0.99 7.60
C GLN A 789 35.37 0.51 8.77
N ALA A 790 36.68 0.71 8.69
CA ALA A 790 37.64 0.34 9.73
C ALA A 790 37.43 1.10 11.05
N SER A 791 36.92 2.33 10.99
CA SER A 791 36.62 3.18 12.15
C SER A 791 35.15 3.19 12.55
N LEU A 792 34.25 2.68 11.70
CA LEU A 792 32.81 2.76 11.90
C LEU A 792 32.37 2.10 13.21
N ASP A 793 32.84 0.89 13.48
CA ASP A 793 32.52 0.18 14.74
C ASP A 793 32.97 0.97 15.98
N ARG A 794 34.17 1.56 15.92
CA ARG A 794 34.70 2.38 17.02
C ARG A 794 33.80 3.60 17.29
N VAL A 795 33.45 4.34 16.24
CA VAL A 795 32.60 5.54 16.37
C VAL A 795 31.19 5.18 16.84
N VAL A 796 30.61 4.09 16.33
CA VAL A 796 29.30 3.60 16.76
C VAL A 796 29.30 3.25 18.25
N MET A 797 30.30 2.48 18.72
CA MET A 797 30.40 2.13 20.14
C MET A 797 30.62 3.35 21.03
N GLU A 798 31.45 4.30 20.58
CA GLU A 798 31.68 5.56 21.29
C GLU A 798 30.36 6.33 21.50
N LYS A 799 29.51 6.43 20.46
CA LYS A 799 28.22 7.12 20.55
C LYS A 799 27.18 6.37 21.38
N ILE A 800 27.18 5.04 21.32
CA ILE A 800 26.31 4.21 22.18
C ILE A 800 26.66 4.40 23.66
N GLN A 801 27.94 4.42 23.99
CA GLN A 801 28.41 4.65 25.37
C GLN A 801 28.13 6.09 25.82
N GLN A 802 28.45 7.08 24.97
CA GLN A 802 28.20 8.50 25.28
C GLN A 802 26.73 8.74 25.65
N LEU A 803 25.77 8.19 24.89
CA LEU A 803 24.34 8.42 25.13
C LEU A 803 23.66 7.38 26.03
N ASN A 804 24.46 6.54 26.71
CA ASN A 804 23.99 5.50 27.61
C ASN A 804 22.91 4.59 26.98
N LEU A 805 23.22 4.08 25.77
CA LEU A 805 22.37 3.19 24.98
C LEU A 805 22.86 1.73 24.96
N GLY A 806 23.87 1.38 25.76
CA GLY A 806 24.52 0.05 25.76
C GLY A 806 23.53 -1.11 25.92
N ASP A 807 22.64 -1.03 26.92
CA ASP A 807 21.62 -2.06 27.19
C ASP A 807 20.57 -2.21 26.07
N PHE A 808 20.54 -1.26 25.13
CA PHE A 808 19.59 -1.18 24.03
C PHE A 808 20.25 -1.39 22.65
N GLU A 809 21.56 -1.65 22.57
CA GLU A 809 22.33 -1.75 21.32
C GLU A 809 21.67 -2.65 20.26
N HIS A 810 21.20 -3.82 20.68
CA HIS A 810 20.57 -4.82 19.80
C HIS A 810 19.04 -4.78 19.81
N LYS A 811 18.42 -3.87 20.59
CA LYS A 811 16.96 -3.70 20.59
C LYS A 811 16.53 -2.92 19.35
N LEU A 812 15.37 -3.29 18.82
CA LEU A 812 14.74 -2.62 17.68
C LEU A 812 14.27 -1.23 18.08
N ALA A 813 14.45 -0.24 17.20
CA ALA A 813 14.05 1.13 17.48
C ALA A 813 12.54 1.24 17.79
N GLY A 814 11.71 0.42 17.13
CA GLY A 814 10.27 0.40 17.35
C GLY A 814 9.86 0.10 18.80
N SER A 815 10.62 -0.76 19.51
CA SER A 815 10.33 -1.16 20.89
C SER A 815 11.01 -0.30 21.96
N LEU A 816 11.77 0.73 21.56
CA LEU A 816 12.36 1.68 22.49
C LEU A 816 11.29 2.60 23.10
N SER A 817 11.51 3.01 24.35
CA SER A 817 10.75 4.10 24.96
C SER A 817 11.02 5.42 24.22
N GLY A 818 10.07 6.36 24.25
CA GLY A 818 10.24 7.66 23.58
C GLY A 818 11.52 8.41 24.00
N GLY A 819 11.94 8.28 25.27
CA GLY A 819 13.20 8.86 25.74
C GLY A 819 14.43 8.25 25.05
N ASN A 820 14.46 6.93 24.88
CA ASN A 820 15.58 6.23 24.23
C ASN A 820 15.57 6.40 22.71
N LYS A 821 14.38 6.51 22.09
CA LYS A 821 14.25 6.93 20.68
C LYS A 821 14.87 8.30 20.47
N ARG A 822 14.57 9.25 21.35
CA ARG A 822 15.15 10.59 21.29
C ARG A 822 16.67 10.59 21.47
N LYS A 823 17.22 9.80 22.40
CA LYS A 823 18.66 9.61 22.55
C LYS A 823 19.30 9.07 21.27
N LEU A 824 18.69 8.08 20.63
CA LEU A 824 19.15 7.55 19.35
C LEU A 824 19.11 8.62 18.24
N SER A 825 18.05 9.42 18.15
CA SER A 825 17.96 10.53 17.19
C SER A 825 19.08 11.56 17.40
N VAL A 826 19.41 11.89 18.65
CA VAL A 826 20.55 12.76 18.99
C VAL A 826 21.87 12.10 18.62
N ALA A 827 22.03 10.79 18.89
CA ALA A 827 23.22 10.03 18.50
C ALA A 827 23.50 10.10 17.00
N ILE A 828 22.44 9.94 16.18
CA ILE A 828 22.51 10.04 14.72
C ILE A 828 22.94 11.43 14.29
N ALA A 829 22.43 12.49 14.93
CA ALA A 829 22.80 13.87 14.59
C ALA A 829 24.23 14.24 15.02
N MET A 830 24.80 13.56 16.02
CA MET A 830 26.17 13.81 16.51
C MET A 830 27.26 13.12 15.69
N ILE A 831 26.90 12.10 14.90
CA ILE A 831 27.75 11.41 13.92
C ILE A 831 27.94 12.32 12.71
#